data_AF-A0A9W8ZS59-F1
#
_entry.id   AF-A0A9W8ZS59-F1
#
_cell.length_a   1.000
_cell.length_b   1.000
_cell.length_c   1.000
_cell.angle_alpha   90.00
_cell.angle_beta   90.00
_cell.angle_gamma   90.00
#
_symmetry.space_group_name_H-M   'P 1'
#
loop_
_entity.id
_entity.type
_entity.pdbx_description
1 polymer ?
#
loop_
_entity_poly.entity_id
_entity_poly.type
_entity_poly.pdbx_seq_one_letter_code
_entity_poly.pdbx_strand_id
1 'polypeptide(L)'
;MVYYRQELCEIFSRLETMREPLEKVADGTATYNSLTWNLRGDFASSTDVVEHIRKLSIPCKYRSTQPLLVLHEPGRFQSEPELNKRLDNIFTPEKNTFLVNSSGTGKTRLLYEGLCKHWGLFFTAAVDTFGLGSVDVQSVVNQRLPYDRYFTAVLNDEDATSDSGPVLANIALAYRRFSETLLARLLVFKLYIEIVAKGEIQEVHKRRWLLAQLQPYFTNGSDVFAVLQTTIRTSRVTDALLIDCITQCIEDIMNLFRRHSPGSHFFVVLDEANAASERLGFAFRSVHGPHPVLKEIIKTWQSHLHTMSSTMVVAGTWIPNVHFQEDNWKEWRWTSSTGAFDNFEDQRAYILKYMPRDLAFSASGQHLLHRMWVWLRGRHRMTAAFITIMLVDGFRSPHYLLNRYIQMFTDFWPSDGGEFIRAESPRSCSELDGIPMGQLERINPLRVNMQHLLFKHLIADYRFTPPLFHEIGWVTTAFGRFSDDAMTCVSVDESLVLIAVAQWLLEESYLAPDLDHFISSRSFADETLSYDMDYVAFAVALCFRRPRIVSEVLSFPTITPPNWASQRAHLVALRREGENVIEDTIEYSPEKPSQLVFYTSISSAVLDWLKDSHGVPFCMHTREATATLYFILELEDSARICLSLRVISNSEDEDHEESAAIRTAVNEMTPLGLLKEVRRAKIIESVAYAFSGRCF
;
A
#
# COMPACT_ATOMS: atom_id res chain seq x y z
N MET A 1 -5.91 47.57 -14.50
CA MET A 1 -5.72 48.71 -13.57
C MET A 1 -5.16 48.30 -12.18
N VAL A 2 -5.02 46.99 -11.89
CA VAL A 2 -4.55 46.47 -10.58
C VAL A 2 -3.03 46.64 -10.36
N TYR A 3 -2.22 46.60 -11.43
CA TYR A 3 -0.75 46.55 -11.39
C TYR A 3 -0.01 47.81 -10.88
N TYR A 4 -0.70 48.91 -10.56
CA TYR A 4 -0.09 50.16 -10.10
C TYR A 4 -0.30 50.45 -8.60
N ARG A 5 -0.84 49.50 -7.85
CA ARG A 5 -1.04 49.64 -6.40
C ARG A 5 0.26 49.43 -5.65
N GLN A 6 0.55 50.32 -4.69
CA GLN A 6 1.77 50.30 -3.90
C GLN A 6 1.93 48.98 -3.11
N GLU A 7 0.81 48.40 -2.69
CA GLU A 7 0.73 47.11 -1.99
C GLU A 7 1.23 45.93 -2.83
N LEU A 8 1.31 46.07 -4.15
CA LEU A 8 1.77 45.00 -5.05
C LEU A 8 3.20 45.21 -5.57
N CYS A 9 3.82 46.37 -5.33
CA CYS A 9 5.15 46.69 -5.86
C CYS A 9 6.21 45.67 -5.40
N GLU A 10 6.18 45.27 -4.13
CA GLU A 10 7.13 44.31 -3.58
C GLU A 10 6.93 42.91 -4.20
N ILE A 11 5.68 42.49 -4.38
CA ILE A 11 5.30 41.21 -4.99
C ILE A 11 5.82 41.16 -6.44
N PHE A 12 5.55 42.20 -7.24
CA PHE A 12 6.00 42.25 -8.63
C PHE A 12 7.51 42.41 -8.76
N SER A 13 8.15 43.19 -7.89
CA SER A 13 9.61 43.28 -7.83
C SER A 13 10.21 41.90 -7.58
N ARG A 14 9.66 41.14 -6.63
CA ARG A 14 10.11 39.77 -6.34
C ARG A 14 9.87 38.83 -7.51
N LEU A 15 8.70 38.90 -8.15
CA LEU A 15 8.37 38.09 -9.33
C LEU A 15 9.34 38.38 -10.49
N GLU A 16 9.71 39.64 -10.71
CA GLU A 16 10.65 40.01 -11.77
C GLU A 16 12.05 39.44 -11.53
N THR A 17 12.50 39.31 -10.28
CA THR A 17 13.76 38.61 -9.97
C THR A 17 13.75 37.13 -10.35
N MET A 18 12.58 36.53 -10.57
CA MET A 18 12.43 35.14 -11.00
C MET A 18 12.44 34.97 -12.52
N ARG A 19 12.35 36.06 -13.31
CA ARG A 19 12.23 35.97 -14.77
C ARG A 19 13.42 35.29 -15.42
N GLU A 20 14.65 35.77 -15.20
CA GLU A 20 15.86 35.18 -15.79
C GLU A 20 16.03 33.70 -15.37
N PRO A 21 15.89 33.33 -14.08
CA PRO A 21 15.88 31.92 -13.68
C PRO A 21 14.80 31.07 -14.37
N LEU A 22 13.57 31.60 -14.54
CA LEU A 22 12.51 30.90 -15.25
C LEU A 22 12.75 30.78 -16.75
N GLU A 23 13.42 31.76 -17.37
CA GLU A 23 13.89 31.66 -18.77
C GLU A 23 14.87 30.50 -18.92
N LYS A 24 15.80 30.35 -17.97
CA LYS A 24 16.70 29.19 -17.93
C LYS A 24 15.99 27.86 -17.62
N VAL A 25 14.90 27.89 -16.86
CA VAL A 25 14.06 26.69 -16.68
C VAL A 25 13.35 26.35 -17.98
N ALA A 26 12.77 27.35 -18.65
CA ALA A 26 12.00 27.22 -19.88
C ALA A 26 12.85 26.71 -21.03
N ASP A 27 14.08 27.20 -21.20
CA ASP A 27 15.02 26.74 -22.25
C ASP A 27 15.72 25.40 -21.89
N GLY A 28 15.70 25.02 -20.61
CA GLY A 28 16.27 23.79 -20.07
C GLY A 28 17.66 23.91 -19.46
N THR A 29 18.30 25.08 -19.48
CA THR A 29 19.67 25.32 -19.00
C THR A 29 19.80 25.32 -17.48
N ALA A 30 18.77 25.75 -16.74
CA ALA A 30 18.73 25.70 -15.27
C ALA A 30 17.89 24.54 -14.71
N THR A 31 17.48 23.60 -15.57
CA THR A 31 16.69 22.45 -15.11
C THR A 31 17.56 21.33 -14.56
N TYR A 32 16.89 20.44 -13.83
CA TYR A 32 17.37 19.19 -13.26
C TYR A 32 18.35 18.41 -14.17
N ASN A 33 18.23 18.51 -15.49
CA ASN A 33 19.12 17.86 -16.46
C ASN A 33 20.63 18.09 -16.21
N SER A 34 21.03 19.12 -15.44
CA SER A 34 22.42 19.35 -15.05
C SER A 34 22.90 18.51 -13.84
N LEU A 35 22.00 17.91 -13.05
CA LEU A 35 22.31 17.10 -11.87
C LEU A 35 21.98 15.63 -12.11
N THR A 36 22.77 15.01 -12.98
CA THR A 36 22.78 13.56 -13.12
C THR A 36 23.53 12.93 -11.96
N TRP A 37 22.87 11.99 -11.32
CA TRP A 37 23.48 11.11 -10.34
C TRP A 37 24.56 10.28 -11.03
N ASN A 38 25.73 10.21 -10.39
CA ASN A 38 26.83 9.39 -10.85
C ASN A 38 27.30 8.52 -9.69
N LEU A 39 27.73 7.30 -10.01
CA LEU A 39 28.36 6.41 -9.03
C LEU A 39 29.62 7.08 -8.48
N ARG A 40 29.79 7.06 -7.14
CA ARG A 40 31.01 7.59 -6.51
C ARG A 40 32.21 6.72 -6.91
N GLY A 41 33.36 7.35 -7.20
CA GLY A 41 34.55 6.67 -7.74
C GLY A 41 35.01 5.45 -6.94
N ASP A 42 34.91 5.51 -5.61
CA ASP A 42 35.31 4.41 -4.71
C ASP A 42 34.40 3.17 -4.81
N PHE A 43 33.24 3.30 -5.47
CA PHE A 43 32.25 2.24 -5.62
C PHE A 43 32.30 1.58 -7.01
N ALA A 44 33.08 2.11 -7.94
CA ALA A 44 33.24 1.57 -9.28
C ALA A 44 34.06 0.26 -9.27
N SER A 45 33.39 -0.89 -9.38
CA SER A 45 34.05 -2.20 -9.56
C SER A 45 34.55 -2.41 -10.99
N SER A 46 33.84 -1.90 -11.99
CA SER A 46 34.22 -1.99 -13.41
C SER A 46 33.84 -0.73 -14.17
N THR A 47 34.65 -0.38 -15.17
CA THR A 47 34.41 0.76 -16.06
C THR A 47 33.08 0.62 -16.81
N ASP A 48 32.69 -0.61 -17.17
CA ASP A 48 31.47 -0.88 -17.93
C ASP A 48 30.20 -0.61 -17.11
N VAL A 49 30.19 -0.95 -15.81
CA VAL A 49 29.06 -0.66 -14.92
C VAL A 49 28.92 0.85 -14.69
N VAL A 50 30.04 1.56 -14.52
CA VAL A 50 30.03 3.03 -14.39
C VAL A 50 29.46 3.68 -15.64
N GLU A 51 29.90 3.23 -16.82
CA GLU A 51 29.41 3.77 -18.09
C GLU A 51 27.94 3.43 -18.32
N HIS A 52 27.49 2.22 -17.95
CA HIS A 52 26.07 1.86 -17.95
C HIS A 52 25.25 2.79 -17.06
N ILE A 53 25.64 2.98 -15.80
CA ILE A 53 24.95 3.88 -14.86
C ILE A 53 24.90 5.32 -15.38
N ARG A 54 26.01 5.81 -15.96
CA ARG A 54 26.07 7.15 -16.55
C ARG A 54 25.07 7.29 -17.71
N LYS A 55 24.95 6.28 -18.56
CA LYS A 55 23.99 6.26 -19.68
C LYS A 55 22.54 6.32 -19.21
N LEU A 56 22.21 5.77 -18.04
CA LEU A 56 20.86 5.87 -17.48
C LEU A 56 20.46 7.32 -17.18
N SER A 57 21.42 8.25 -17.00
CA SER A 57 21.13 9.67 -16.76
C SER A 57 20.16 9.88 -15.59
N ILE A 58 20.34 9.09 -14.51
CA ILE A 58 19.41 9.10 -13.38
C ILE A 58 19.49 10.45 -12.67
N PRO A 59 18.37 11.11 -12.36
CA PRO A 59 18.39 12.40 -11.69
C PRO A 59 18.79 12.28 -10.20
N CYS A 60 19.53 13.24 -9.61
CA CYS A 60 19.66 13.43 -8.14
C CYS A 60 19.31 14.86 -7.68
N LYS A 61 18.87 14.99 -6.42
CA LYS A 61 18.55 16.29 -5.84
C LYS A 61 19.83 17.12 -5.68
N TYR A 62 19.71 18.45 -5.77
CA TYR A 62 20.80 19.38 -5.45
C TYR A 62 21.38 19.05 -4.05
N ARG A 63 22.70 18.79 -4.00
CA ARG A 63 23.46 18.33 -2.81
C ARG A 63 23.10 16.95 -2.25
N SER A 64 22.21 16.19 -2.90
CA SER A 64 21.98 14.79 -2.55
C SER A 64 22.94 13.88 -3.30
N THR A 65 23.36 12.80 -2.64
CA THR A 65 24.15 11.74 -3.27
C THR A 65 23.35 10.50 -3.60
N GLN A 66 22.01 10.58 -3.51
CA GLN A 66 21.11 9.47 -3.80
C GLN A 66 20.43 9.66 -5.17
N PRO A 67 20.27 8.58 -5.96
CA PRO A 67 19.49 8.63 -7.18
C PRO A 67 17.99 8.77 -6.88
N LEU A 68 17.28 9.56 -7.68
CA LEU A 68 15.84 9.79 -7.56
C LEU A 68 15.10 9.12 -8.73
N LEU A 69 14.84 7.81 -8.58
CA LEU A 69 14.12 7.03 -9.59
C LEU A 69 12.70 7.55 -9.85
N VAL A 70 12.06 8.18 -8.87
CA VAL A 70 10.74 8.81 -9.02
C VAL A 70 10.75 9.94 -10.05
N LEU A 71 11.91 10.53 -10.37
CA LEU A 71 12.08 11.57 -11.38
C LEU A 71 12.76 11.06 -12.66
N HIS A 72 13.18 9.79 -12.73
CA HIS A 72 13.86 9.25 -13.90
C HIS A 72 12.91 9.19 -15.09
N GLU A 73 13.29 9.79 -16.23
CA GLU A 73 12.49 9.85 -17.47
C GLU A 73 11.02 10.29 -17.26
N PRO A 74 10.75 11.49 -16.73
CA PRO A 74 9.38 11.94 -16.52
C PRO A 74 8.69 12.21 -17.87
N GLY A 75 7.44 11.78 -18.00
CA GLY A 75 6.62 11.89 -19.21
C GLY A 75 6.59 10.62 -20.07
N ARG A 76 7.39 9.60 -19.73
CA ARG A 76 7.51 8.38 -20.55
C ARG A 76 6.24 7.52 -20.55
N PHE A 77 5.39 7.63 -19.53
CA PHE A 77 4.19 6.78 -19.40
C PHE A 77 3.21 7.00 -20.56
N GLN A 78 3.28 8.14 -21.24
CA GLN A 78 2.50 8.44 -22.43
C GLN A 78 2.75 7.46 -23.59
N SER A 79 3.93 6.81 -23.61
CA SER A 79 4.30 5.80 -24.61
C SER A 79 3.92 4.37 -24.21
N GLU A 80 3.48 4.15 -22.97
CA GLU A 80 3.11 2.83 -22.43
C GLU A 80 1.58 2.74 -22.32
N PRO A 81 0.87 1.96 -23.17
CA PRO A 81 -0.59 2.02 -23.30
C PRO A 81 -1.37 1.87 -22.00
N GLU A 82 -1.01 0.88 -21.17
CA GLU A 82 -1.68 0.62 -19.89
C GLU A 82 -1.46 1.75 -18.87
N LEU A 83 -0.24 2.31 -18.81
CA LEU A 83 0.05 3.44 -17.93
C LEU A 83 -0.64 4.71 -18.42
N ASN A 84 -0.66 4.96 -19.73
CA ASN A 84 -1.38 6.09 -20.30
C ASN A 84 -2.89 6.00 -20.03
N LYS A 85 -3.48 4.80 -20.09
CA LYS A 85 -4.89 4.58 -19.71
C LYS A 85 -5.15 4.93 -18.24
N ARG A 86 -4.23 4.59 -17.33
CA ARG A 86 -4.33 5.01 -15.92
C ARG A 86 -4.23 6.52 -15.75
N LEU A 87 -3.35 7.19 -16.53
CA LEU A 87 -3.28 8.65 -16.53
C LEU A 87 -4.58 9.27 -17.03
N ASP A 88 -5.17 8.76 -18.10
CA ASP A 88 -6.46 9.23 -18.64
C ASP A 88 -7.62 8.99 -17.68
N ASN A 89 -7.55 7.87 -16.93
CA ASN A 89 -8.43 7.66 -15.80
C ASN A 89 -8.18 8.78 -14.77
N ILE A 90 -7.01 8.93 -14.16
CA ILE A 90 -6.79 9.92 -13.08
C ILE A 90 -7.06 11.37 -13.51
N PHE A 91 -6.55 11.79 -14.67
CA PHE A 91 -6.61 13.16 -15.19
C PHE A 91 -7.78 13.34 -16.17
N THR A 92 -9.00 13.05 -15.70
CA THR A 92 -10.21 13.26 -16.51
C THR A 92 -10.68 14.71 -16.38
N PRO A 93 -10.76 15.50 -17.47
CA PRO A 93 -11.28 16.85 -17.44
C PRO A 93 -12.68 16.91 -16.80
N GLU A 94 -12.95 18.01 -16.11
CA GLU A 94 -14.22 18.31 -15.43
C GLU A 94 -14.61 17.33 -14.30
N LYS A 95 -13.77 16.33 -13.98
CA LYS A 95 -14.02 15.36 -12.92
C LYS A 95 -12.96 15.40 -11.84
N ASN A 96 -13.24 16.15 -10.78
CA ASN A 96 -12.38 16.19 -9.60
C ASN A 96 -12.21 14.76 -9.04
N THR A 97 -11.00 14.42 -8.63
CA THR A 97 -10.62 13.04 -8.32
C THR A 97 -9.89 12.93 -6.99
N PHE A 98 -10.34 12.03 -6.13
CA PHE A 98 -9.58 11.51 -5.00
C PHE A 98 -8.84 10.23 -5.42
N LEU A 99 -7.51 10.28 -5.41
CA LEU A 99 -6.64 9.14 -5.69
C LEU A 99 -6.12 8.55 -4.37
N VAL A 100 -6.71 7.44 -3.93
CA VAL A 100 -6.42 6.84 -2.62
C VAL A 100 -5.92 5.41 -2.79
N ASN A 101 -4.71 5.16 -2.31
CA ASN A 101 -4.15 3.81 -2.21
C ASN A 101 -2.96 3.83 -1.24
N SER A 102 -2.40 2.68 -0.92
CA SER A 102 -1.34 2.50 0.06
C SER A 102 -0.06 3.27 -0.28
N SER A 103 0.79 3.49 0.73
CA SER A 103 2.07 4.15 0.53
C SER A 103 2.97 3.28 -0.36
N GLY A 104 3.56 3.87 -1.40
CA GLY A 104 4.47 3.15 -2.31
C GLY A 104 3.82 2.49 -3.53
N THR A 105 2.51 2.62 -3.75
CA THR A 105 1.83 2.11 -4.96
C THR A 105 2.08 2.95 -6.22
N GLY A 106 2.84 4.05 -6.14
CA GLY A 106 3.19 4.87 -7.32
C GLY A 106 2.30 6.08 -7.58
N LYS A 107 1.37 6.43 -6.67
CA LYS A 107 0.54 7.66 -6.73
C LYS A 107 1.32 8.89 -7.21
N THR A 108 2.34 9.28 -6.45
CA THR A 108 3.18 10.45 -6.73
C THR A 108 3.80 10.41 -8.13
N ARG A 109 4.28 9.25 -8.59
CA ARG A 109 4.83 9.12 -9.96
C ARG A 109 3.74 9.34 -11.02
N LEU A 110 2.53 8.80 -10.83
CA LEU A 110 1.42 9.02 -11.76
C LEU A 110 0.98 10.49 -11.80
N LEU A 111 1.00 11.18 -10.66
CA LEU A 111 0.73 12.62 -10.62
C LEU A 111 1.77 13.41 -11.42
N TYR A 112 3.05 13.06 -11.30
CA TYR A 112 4.13 13.67 -12.07
C TYR A 112 3.96 13.42 -13.57
N GLU A 113 3.65 12.18 -13.95
CA GLU A 113 3.43 11.80 -15.35
C GLU A 113 2.21 12.51 -15.95
N GLY A 114 1.12 12.64 -15.20
CA GLY A 114 -0.05 13.41 -15.63
C GLY A 114 0.25 14.89 -15.82
N LEU A 115 1.05 15.50 -14.94
CA LEU A 115 1.52 16.89 -15.09
C LEU A 115 2.62 17.06 -16.15
N CYS A 116 3.23 15.98 -16.64
CA CYS A 116 4.03 16.03 -17.88
C CYS A 116 3.13 16.03 -19.12
N LYS A 117 1.92 15.48 -19.05
CA LYS A 117 0.94 15.40 -20.14
C LYS A 117 0.03 16.63 -20.19
N HIS A 118 -0.31 17.20 -19.04
CA HIS A 118 -1.25 18.32 -18.90
C HIS A 118 -0.61 19.52 -18.20
N TRP A 119 -1.10 20.71 -18.52
CA TRP A 119 -0.74 21.91 -17.77
C TRP A 119 -1.38 21.86 -16.39
N GLY A 120 -0.64 22.25 -15.36
CA GLY A 120 -1.21 22.29 -14.02
C GLY A 120 -0.26 22.75 -12.92
N LEU A 121 -0.82 22.88 -11.72
CA LEU A 121 -0.09 23.16 -10.49
C LEU A 121 0.07 21.90 -9.66
N PHE A 122 1.27 21.72 -9.09
CA PHE A 122 1.58 20.66 -8.14
C PHE A 122 1.76 21.24 -6.74
N PHE A 123 0.93 20.79 -5.81
CA PHE A 123 1.02 21.04 -4.38
C PHE A 123 1.29 19.73 -3.66
N THR A 124 1.98 19.81 -2.52
CA THR A 124 2.06 18.71 -1.57
C THR A 124 1.65 19.22 -0.18
N ALA A 125 0.80 18.48 0.53
CA ALA A 125 0.41 18.83 1.88
C ALA A 125 1.55 18.55 2.89
N ALA A 126 2.46 17.64 2.56
CA ALA A 126 3.66 17.35 3.33
C ALA A 126 4.84 17.04 2.40
N VAL A 127 5.96 17.74 2.61
CA VAL A 127 7.20 17.43 1.91
C VAL A 127 7.82 16.18 2.53
N ASP A 128 8.05 15.17 1.71
CA ASP A 128 8.58 13.86 2.11
C ASP A 128 10.09 13.87 2.38
N THR A 129 10.67 12.70 2.66
CA THR A 129 12.11 12.53 2.90
C THR A 129 12.98 12.83 1.68
N PHE A 130 12.45 12.70 0.46
CA PHE A 130 13.14 13.13 -0.76
C PHE A 130 13.16 14.67 -0.86
N GLY A 131 12.24 15.33 -0.17
CA GLY A 131 12.13 16.77 -0.08
C GLY A 131 11.80 17.39 -1.43
N LEU A 132 10.86 16.77 -2.14
CA LEU A 132 10.31 17.24 -3.41
C LEU A 132 9.02 18.04 -3.16
N GLY A 133 8.86 19.11 -3.92
CA GLY A 133 7.77 20.07 -3.77
C GLY A 133 8.16 21.28 -2.91
N SER A 134 7.29 22.28 -2.92
CA SER A 134 7.40 23.44 -2.05
C SER A 134 6.74 23.18 -0.70
N VAL A 135 7.27 23.84 0.33
CA VAL A 135 6.78 23.74 1.72
C VAL A 135 5.60 24.68 2.00
N ASP A 136 5.07 25.37 0.98
CA ASP A 136 4.07 26.44 1.13
C ASP A 136 2.79 25.99 1.84
N VAL A 137 2.15 24.89 1.40
CA VAL A 137 0.95 24.33 2.03
C VAL A 137 1.27 23.77 3.42
N GLN A 138 2.34 22.97 3.54
CA GLN A 138 2.76 22.38 4.81
C GLN A 138 3.04 23.44 5.88
N SER A 139 3.66 24.55 5.49
CA SER A 139 3.93 25.69 6.38
C SER A 139 2.64 26.36 6.83
N VAL A 140 1.64 26.51 5.94
CA VAL A 140 0.33 27.05 6.33
C VAL A 140 -0.33 26.18 7.39
N VAL A 141 -0.42 24.87 7.12
CA VAL A 141 -1.10 23.91 8.00
C VAL A 141 -0.39 23.77 9.35
N ASN A 142 0.93 23.64 9.36
CA ASN A 142 1.68 23.30 10.58
C ASN A 142 2.18 24.51 11.38
N GLN A 143 2.36 25.68 10.74
CA GLN A 143 3.06 26.80 11.37
C GLN A 143 2.31 28.13 11.29
N ARG A 144 1.42 28.35 10.32
CA ARG A 144 0.80 29.67 10.15
C ARG A 144 -0.60 29.75 10.71
N LEU A 145 -1.46 28.78 10.40
CA LEU A 145 -2.80 28.73 11.00
C LEU A 145 -2.71 28.53 12.52
N PRO A 146 -2.01 27.52 13.05
CA PRO A 146 -2.03 27.23 14.50
C PRO A 146 -1.46 28.34 15.37
N TYR A 147 -0.64 29.24 14.81
CA TYR A 147 0.02 30.33 15.51
C TYR A 147 -0.59 31.70 15.18
N ASP A 148 -1.66 31.75 14.38
CA ASP A 148 -2.38 33.01 14.17
C ASP A 148 -3.18 33.34 15.44
N ARG A 149 -3.09 34.59 15.90
CA ARG A 149 -3.66 35.03 17.18
C ARG A 149 -5.19 34.90 17.26
N TYR A 150 -5.85 34.80 16.10
CA TYR A 150 -7.30 34.66 15.99
C TYR A 150 -7.74 33.24 15.66
N PHE A 151 -6.82 32.29 15.58
CA PHE A 151 -7.12 30.91 15.25
C PHE A 151 -7.44 30.10 16.50
N THR A 152 -8.56 29.38 16.47
CA THR A 152 -9.00 28.49 17.54
C THR A 152 -8.75 27.04 17.13
N ALA A 153 -7.70 26.43 17.65
CA ALA A 153 -7.29 25.08 17.23
C ALA A 153 -8.26 23.95 17.64
N VAL A 154 -9.01 24.15 18.73
CA VAL A 154 -10.00 23.21 19.24
C VAL A 154 -11.25 24.01 19.59
N LEU A 155 -12.34 23.74 18.86
CA LEU A 155 -13.64 24.33 19.12
C LEU A 155 -14.38 23.50 20.16
N ASN A 156 -14.84 24.13 21.25
CA ASN A 156 -15.71 23.49 22.24
C ASN A 156 -17.12 23.30 21.66
N ASP A 157 -17.88 22.31 22.13
CA ASP A 157 -19.21 22.02 21.57
C ASP A 157 -20.21 23.20 21.67
N GLU A 158 -20.06 24.09 22.65
CA GLU A 158 -20.86 25.33 22.78
C GLU A 158 -20.52 26.36 21.67
N ASP A 159 -19.28 26.37 21.21
CA ASP A 159 -18.77 27.22 20.12
C ASP A 159 -18.95 26.56 18.74
N ALA A 160 -19.64 25.42 18.68
CA ALA A 160 -19.53 24.49 17.56
C ALA A 160 -20.73 24.46 16.62
N THR A 161 -21.51 25.53 16.53
CA THR A 161 -22.40 25.71 15.38
C THR A 161 -21.57 26.16 14.18
N SER A 162 -21.95 25.79 12.95
CA SER A 162 -21.23 26.19 11.73
C SER A 162 -21.11 27.71 11.55
N ASP A 163 -21.99 28.45 12.21
CA ASP A 163 -22.15 29.90 12.07
C ASP A 163 -21.56 30.66 13.28
N SER A 164 -20.86 29.95 14.18
CA SER A 164 -20.24 30.58 15.35
C SER A 164 -19.08 31.50 14.93
N GLY A 165 -18.87 32.57 15.71
CA GLY A 165 -17.77 33.51 15.48
C GLY A 165 -16.39 32.84 15.34
N PRO A 166 -15.99 31.92 16.24
CA PRO A 166 -14.72 31.20 16.13
C PRO A 166 -14.60 30.33 14.87
N VAL A 167 -15.68 29.62 14.47
CA VAL A 167 -15.68 28.80 13.24
C VAL A 167 -15.50 29.68 12.02
N LEU A 168 -16.28 30.76 11.91
CA LEU A 168 -16.19 31.71 10.80
C LEU A 168 -14.82 32.39 10.73
N ALA A 169 -14.22 32.73 11.87
CA ALA A 169 -12.88 33.30 11.95
C ALA A 169 -11.83 32.30 11.42
N ASN A 170 -11.90 31.04 11.84
CA ASN A 170 -10.99 29.99 11.35
C ASN A 170 -11.13 29.76 9.84
N ILE A 171 -12.37 29.69 9.32
CA ILE A 171 -12.64 29.55 7.88
C ILE A 171 -12.09 30.75 7.12
N ALA A 172 -12.30 31.98 7.59
CA ALA A 172 -11.77 33.18 6.96
C ALA A 172 -10.24 33.20 6.93
N LEU A 173 -9.57 32.79 8.03
CA LEU A 173 -8.12 32.65 8.08
C LEU A 173 -7.63 31.59 7.10
N ALA A 174 -8.25 30.40 7.06
CA ALA A 174 -7.90 29.34 6.13
C ALA A 174 -8.06 29.81 4.68
N TYR A 175 -9.21 30.41 4.34
CA TYR A 175 -9.47 31.00 3.03
C TYR A 175 -8.37 31.96 2.62
N ARG A 176 -8.06 32.95 3.46
CA ARG A 176 -6.97 33.90 3.23
C ARG A 176 -5.64 33.20 2.95
N ARG A 177 -5.21 32.30 3.84
CA ARG A 177 -3.88 31.67 3.76
C ARG A 177 -3.73 30.78 2.52
N PHE A 178 -4.78 30.04 2.16
CA PHE A 178 -4.74 29.19 0.98
C PHE A 178 -4.92 29.96 -0.33
N SER A 179 -5.58 31.12 -0.31
CA SER A 179 -5.57 32.09 -1.42
C SER A 179 -4.20 32.71 -1.63
N GLU A 180 -3.47 33.05 -0.57
CA GLU A 180 -2.08 33.52 -0.67
C GLU A 180 -1.19 32.45 -1.33
N THR A 181 -1.33 31.18 -0.95
CA THR A 181 -0.62 30.05 -1.57
C THR A 181 -0.95 29.93 -3.06
N LEU A 182 -2.24 29.95 -3.40
CA LEU A 182 -2.70 29.80 -4.77
C LEU A 182 -2.21 30.96 -5.66
N LEU A 183 -2.33 32.20 -5.19
CA LEU A 183 -1.86 33.36 -5.93
C LEU A 183 -0.35 33.30 -6.21
N ALA A 184 0.47 32.92 -5.21
CA ALA A 184 1.91 32.78 -5.41
C ALA A 184 2.23 31.82 -6.56
N ARG A 185 1.53 30.68 -6.62
CA ARG A 185 1.71 29.67 -7.66
C ARG A 185 1.22 30.13 -9.03
N LEU A 186 0.05 30.79 -9.07
CA LEU A 186 -0.51 31.34 -10.30
C LEU A 186 0.38 32.43 -10.91
N LEU A 187 0.93 33.33 -10.08
CA LEU A 187 1.82 34.39 -10.56
C LEU A 187 3.10 33.85 -11.21
N VAL A 188 3.75 32.89 -10.55
CA VAL A 188 4.96 32.24 -11.09
C VAL A 188 4.62 31.44 -12.34
N PHE A 189 3.48 30.73 -12.36
CA PHE A 189 3.03 29.99 -13.53
C PHE A 189 2.72 30.91 -14.72
N LYS A 190 2.01 32.02 -14.49
CA LYS A 190 1.72 33.03 -15.50
C LYS A 190 3.02 33.54 -16.11
N LEU A 191 4.00 33.92 -15.27
CA LEU A 191 5.31 34.38 -15.74
C LEU A 191 6.01 33.31 -16.60
N TYR A 192 5.96 32.05 -16.17
CA TYR A 192 6.52 30.93 -16.94
C TYR A 192 5.84 30.76 -18.31
N ILE A 193 4.50 30.82 -18.37
CA ILE A 193 3.76 30.74 -19.63
C ILE A 193 4.06 31.93 -20.53
N GLU A 194 4.13 33.14 -20.00
CA GLU A 194 4.54 34.34 -20.76
C GLU A 194 5.92 34.17 -21.40
N ILE A 195 6.86 33.55 -20.68
CA ILE A 195 8.21 33.26 -21.19
C ILE A 195 8.16 32.27 -22.35
N VAL A 196 7.50 31.11 -22.18
CA VAL A 196 7.47 30.08 -23.23
C VAL A 196 6.62 30.49 -24.43
N ALA A 197 5.59 31.34 -24.22
CA ALA A 197 4.73 31.86 -25.28
C ALA A 197 5.43 32.87 -26.21
N LYS A 198 6.63 33.36 -25.83
CA LYS A 198 7.50 34.11 -26.77
C LYS A 198 7.99 33.23 -27.93
N GLY A 199 8.03 31.91 -27.72
CA GLY A 199 8.37 30.90 -28.72
C GLY A 199 7.22 29.91 -28.97
N GLU A 200 7.55 28.76 -29.55
CA GLU A 200 6.59 27.67 -29.72
C GLU A 200 6.45 26.87 -28.41
N ILE A 201 5.23 26.70 -27.92
CA ILE A 201 4.97 25.89 -26.73
C ILE A 201 5.06 24.40 -27.10
N GLN A 202 5.99 23.69 -26.45
CA GLN A 202 6.21 22.26 -26.65
C GLN A 202 5.89 21.46 -25.37
N GLU A 203 5.64 20.16 -25.51
CA GLU A 203 5.37 19.24 -24.39
C GLU A 203 6.51 19.25 -23.33
N VAL A 204 7.76 19.45 -23.76
CA VAL A 204 8.90 19.56 -22.85
C VAL A 204 8.75 20.71 -21.84
N HIS A 205 8.01 21.77 -22.19
CA HIS A 205 7.76 22.88 -21.28
C HIS A 205 6.86 22.49 -20.11
N LYS A 206 5.93 21.55 -20.27
CA LYS A 206 5.11 21.02 -19.16
C LYS A 206 5.97 20.25 -18.17
N ARG A 207 6.85 19.38 -18.69
CA ARG A 207 7.84 18.64 -17.88
C ARG A 207 8.77 19.58 -17.13
N ARG A 208 9.31 20.61 -17.79
CA ARG A 208 10.19 21.62 -17.16
C ARG A 208 9.45 22.41 -16.07
N TRP A 209 8.19 22.76 -16.32
CA TRP A 209 7.33 23.41 -15.33
C TRP A 209 7.11 22.53 -14.10
N LEU A 210 6.76 21.25 -14.28
CA LEU A 210 6.63 20.31 -13.17
C LEU A 210 7.93 20.25 -12.34
N LEU A 211 9.08 20.09 -12.99
CA LEU A 211 10.37 20.02 -12.28
C LEU A 211 10.66 21.28 -11.47
N ALA A 212 10.29 22.47 -11.97
CA ALA A 212 10.41 23.72 -11.22
C ALA A 212 9.51 23.78 -9.98
N GLN A 213 8.35 23.11 -10.02
CA GLN A 213 7.46 22.97 -8.87
C GLN A 213 7.97 21.95 -7.83
N LEU A 214 8.61 20.87 -8.29
CA LEU A 214 9.21 19.85 -7.43
C LEU A 214 10.52 20.30 -6.80
N GLN A 215 11.21 21.25 -7.40
CA GLN A 215 12.44 21.85 -6.88
C GLN A 215 12.37 23.38 -6.99
N PRO A 216 11.63 24.03 -6.07
CA PRO A 216 11.36 25.46 -6.12
C PRO A 216 12.58 26.35 -5.79
N TYR A 217 13.80 25.82 -5.85
CA TYR A 217 15.03 26.46 -5.35
C TYR A 217 15.88 27.12 -6.44
N PHE A 218 15.30 27.37 -7.61
CA PHE A 218 16.01 27.86 -8.81
C PHE A 218 16.42 29.35 -8.73
N THR A 219 16.00 30.09 -7.69
CA THR A 219 16.42 31.48 -7.44
C THR A 219 17.22 31.58 -6.13
N ASN A 220 18.51 31.25 -6.16
CA ASN A 220 19.42 31.33 -5.00
C ASN A 220 19.13 30.35 -3.85
N GLY A 221 18.61 29.15 -4.14
CA GLY A 221 18.50 28.09 -3.13
C GLY A 221 17.36 28.26 -2.13
N SER A 222 16.45 29.22 -2.34
CA SER A 222 15.24 29.42 -1.52
C SER A 222 14.00 28.97 -2.27
N ASP A 223 13.00 28.44 -1.56
CA ASP A 223 11.70 28.06 -2.13
C ASP A 223 10.96 29.32 -2.65
N VAL A 224 10.88 29.46 -3.98
CA VAL A 224 10.27 30.62 -4.64
C VAL A 224 8.81 30.84 -4.24
N PHE A 225 8.05 29.77 -4.07
CA PHE A 225 6.62 29.85 -3.81
C PHE A 225 6.38 30.25 -2.36
N ALA A 226 7.12 29.63 -1.42
CA ALA A 226 7.03 29.99 -0.01
C ALA A 226 7.50 31.43 0.26
N VAL A 227 8.54 31.88 -0.45
CA VAL A 227 9.02 33.27 -0.38
C VAL A 227 7.96 34.23 -0.91
N LEU A 228 7.44 34.00 -2.12
CA LEU A 228 6.44 34.89 -2.73
C LEU A 228 5.15 34.95 -1.92
N GLN A 229 4.69 33.81 -1.39
CA GLN A 229 3.56 33.75 -0.47
C GLN A 229 3.81 34.59 0.80
N THR A 230 5.02 34.52 1.36
CA THR A 230 5.40 35.35 2.51
C THR A 230 5.36 36.83 2.17
N THR A 231 5.86 37.21 0.99
CA THR A 231 5.78 38.58 0.49
C THR A 231 4.32 39.04 0.35
N ILE A 232 3.45 38.27 -0.31
CA ILE A 232 2.01 38.59 -0.45
C ILE A 232 1.37 38.88 0.91
N ARG A 233 1.71 38.05 1.91
CA ARG A 233 1.23 38.20 3.28
C ARG A 233 1.75 39.47 3.95
N THR A 234 3.04 39.80 3.79
CA THR A 234 3.65 40.96 4.46
C THR A 234 3.29 42.29 3.81
N SER A 235 2.96 42.30 2.51
CA SER A 235 2.59 43.52 1.78
C SER A 235 1.18 44.05 2.10
N ARG A 236 0.48 43.48 3.10
CA ARG A 236 -0.82 43.94 3.63
C ARG A 236 -1.94 44.04 2.57
N VAL A 237 -1.89 43.19 1.56
CA VAL A 237 -2.92 43.08 0.51
C VAL A 237 -4.26 42.72 1.15
N THR A 238 -5.31 43.52 0.91
CA THR A 238 -6.67 43.23 1.41
C THR A 238 -7.25 41.98 0.75
N ASP A 239 -8.32 41.40 1.33
CA ASP A 239 -8.95 40.20 0.75
C ASP A 239 -9.57 40.46 -0.61
N ALA A 240 -10.25 41.60 -0.77
CA ALA A 240 -10.77 42.03 -2.07
C ALA A 240 -9.65 42.14 -3.12
N LEU A 241 -8.53 42.77 -2.77
CA LEU A 241 -7.41 42.90 -3.70
C LEU A 241 -6.76 41.55 -4.02
N LEU A 242 -6.70 40.62 -3.05
CA LEU A 242 -6.19 39.27 -3.27
C LEU A 242 -7.07 38.51 -4.27
N ILE A 243 -8.40 38.55 -4.10
CA ILE A 243 -9.38 37.94 -5.00
C ILE A 243 -9.26 38.54 -6.40
N ASP A 244 -9.17 39.87 -6.51
CA ASP A 244 -8.99 40.57 -7.78
C ASP A 244 -7.70 40.13 -8.50
N CYS A 245 -6.60 39.98 -7.75
CA CYS A 245 -5.32 39.52 -8.29
C CYS A 245 -5.41 38.07 -8.79
N ILE A 246 -6.06 37.18 -8.04
CA ILE A 246 -6.25 35.78 -8.47
C ILE A 246 -7.10 35.73 -9.74
N THR A 247 -8.23 36.45 -9.75
CA THR A 247 -9.15 36.52 -10.89
C THR A 247 -8.43 37.02 -12.14
N GLN A 248 -7.73 38.16 -12.04
CA GLN A 248 -6.97 38.73 -13.15
C GLN A 248 -5.87 37.76 -13.63
N CYS A 249 -5.17 37.09 -12.70
CA CYS A 249 -4.12 36.15 -13.07
C CYS A 249 -4.69 34.95 -13.84
N ILE A 250 -5.84 34.41 -13.42
CA ILE A 250 -6.55 33.34 -14.11
C ILE A 250 -6.97 33.79 -15.51
N GLU A 251 -7.56 34.98 -15.65
CA GLU A 251 -7.96 35.54 -16.94
C GLU A 251 -6.76 35.69 -17.90
N ASP A 252 -5.63 36.19 -17.39
CA ASP A 252 -4.40 36.35 -18.15
C ASP A 252 -3.85 35.00 -18.62
N ILE A 253 -3.83 33.99 -17.75
CA ILE A 253 -3.43 32.61 -18.09
C ILE A 253 -4.37 32.03 -19.15
N MET A 254 -5.69 32.16 -18.97
CA MET A 254 -6.68 31.66 -19.93
C MET A 254 -6.55 32.35 -21.29
N ASN A 255 -6.26 33.65 -21.32
CA ASN A 255 -5.98 34.38 -22.55
C ASN A 255 -4.72 33.87 -23.26
N LEU A 256 -3.66 33.52 -22.51
CA LEU A 256 -2.47 32.90 -23.05
C LEU A 256 -2.77 31.50 -23.61
N PHE A 257 -3.55 30.68 -22.91
CA PHE A 257 -3.97 29.35 -23.39
C PHE A 257 -4.83 29.44 -24.65
N ARG A 258 -5.82 30.34 -24.72
CA ARG A 258 -6.64 30.52 -25.92
C ARG A 258 -5.79 30.86 -27.15
N ARG A 259 -4.68 31.59 -26.98
CA ARG A 259 -3.78 32.00 -28.06
C ARG A 259 -2.79 30.92 -28.46
N HIS A 260 -2.19 30.23 -27.50
CA HIS A 260 -1.03 29.35 -27.75
C HIS A 260 -1.29 27.87 -27.51
N SER A 261 -2.40 27.50 -26.87
CA SER A 261 -2.73 26.11 -26.54
C SER A 261 -4.25 25.90 -26.45
N PRO A 262 -5.00 26.11 -27.56
CA PRO A 262 -6.45 26.05 -27.56
C PRO A 262 -6.94 24.64 -27.17
N GLY A 263 -7.96 24.58 -26.31
CA GLY A 263 -8.52 23.32 -25.80
C GLY A 263 -7.72 22.69 -24.64
N SER A 264 -6.63 23.31 -24.19
CA SER A 264 -5.93 22.85 -23.00
C SER A 264 -6.79 22.96 -21.74
N HIS A 265 -6.88 21.85 -21.02
CA HIS A 265 -7.47 21.78 -19.68
C HIS A 265 -6.41 21.94 -18.60
N PHE A 266 -6.75 22.62 -17.51
CA PHE A 266 -5.81 22.89 -16.43
C PHE A 266 -6.03 21.95 -15.24
N PHE A 267 -4.96 21.45 -14.63
CA PHE A 267 -5.07 20.57 -13.46
C PHE A 267 -4.45 21.20 -12.22
N VAL A 268 -5.04 20.91 -11.05
CA VAL A 268 -4.48 21.26 -9.75
C VAL A 268 -4.33 19.99 -8.94
N VAL A 269 -3.09 19.60 -8.69
CA VAL A 269 -2.76 18.38 -7.97
C VAL A 269 -2.38 18.72 -6.53
N LEU A 270 -2.97 18.01 -5.56
CA LEU A 270 -2.57 18.04 -4.16
C LEU A 270 -2.15 16.63 -3.72
N ASP A 271 -0.85 16.40 -3.58
CA ASP A 271 -0.29 15.14 -3.11
C ASP A 271 -0.15 15.10 -1.57
N GLU A 272 0.03 13.89 -1.03
CA GLU A 272 0.16 13.62 0.42
C GLU A 272 -0.99 14.21 1.26
N ALA A 273 -2.20 14.24 0.71
CA ALA A 273 -3.38 14.86 1.32
C ALA A 273 -3.77 14.26 2.67
N ASN A 274 -3.34 13.02 2.98
CA ASN A 274 -3.46 12.43 4.32
C ASN A 274 -2.86 13.33 5.41
N ALA A 275 -1.73 14.00 5.13
CA ALA A 275 -1.13 14.92 6.08
C ALA A 275 -2.04 16.12 6.41
N ALA A 276 -2.87 16.56 5.47
CA ALA A 276 -3.88 17.59 5.73
C ALA A 276 -5.18 17.00 6.31
N SER A 277 -5.55 15.76 5.98
CA SER A 277 -6.70 15.05 6.54
C SER A 277 -6.57 14.79 8.05
N GLU A 278 -5.35 14.62 8.54
CA GLU A 278 -5.07 14.32 9.95
C GLU A 278 -4.87 15.59 10.81
N ARG A 279 -4.93 16.78 10.20
CA ARG A 279 -4.59 18.05 10.86
C ARG A 279 -5.81 18.93 11.05
N LEU A 280 -5.84 19.58 12.22
CA LEU A 280 -6.81 20.60 12.59
C LEU A 280 -8.27 20.10 12.48
N GLY A 281 -8.50 18.81 12.74
CA GLY A 281 -9.82 18.17 12.65
C GLY A 281 -10.89 18.76 13.59
N PHE A 282 -10.46 19.42 14.67
CA PHE A 282 -11.35 20.08 15.64
C PHE A 282 -11.38 21.61 15.49
N ALA A 283 -10.64 22.17 14.53
CA ALA A 283 -10.57 23.61 14.30
C ALA A 283 -11.64 24.09 13.30
N PHE A 284 -12.24 23.17 12.54
CA PHE A 284 -13.25 23.50 11.54
C PHE A 284 -14.48 22.63 11.72
N ARG A 285 -15.64 23.16 11.35
CA ARG A 285 -16.92 22.47 11.50
C ARG A 285 -17.89 22.90 10.40
N SER A 286 -18.65 21.93 9.86
CA SER A 286 -19.82 22.19 9.02
C SER A 286 -21.09 21.77 9.74
N VAL A 287 -22.25 21.91 9.08
CA VAL A 287 -23.53 21.38 9.58
C VAL A 287 -23.50 19.86 9.80
N HIS A 288 -22.53 19.16 9.20
CA HIS A 288 -22.32 17.72 9.34
C HIS A 288 -21.27 17.35 10.40
N GLY A 289 -20.80 18.33 11.17
CA GLY A 289 -19.83 18.11 12.25
C GLY A 289 -18.39 18.53 11.90
N PRO A 290 -17.43 18.18 12.77
CA PRO A 290 -16.03 18.59 12.63
C PRO A 290 -15.38 17.99 11.38
N HIS A 291 -14.44 18.72 10.78
CA HIS A 291 -13.73 18.25 9.59
C HIS A 291 -12.30 18.80 9.52
N PRO A 292 -11.38 18.14 8.79
CA PRO A 292 -9.98 18.55 8.72
C PRO A 292 -9.75 19.74 7.80
N VAL A 293 -8.56 20.33 7.91
CA VAL A 293 -8.14 21.48 7.08
C VAL A 293 -8.10 21.15 5.59
N LEU A 294 -7.95 19.87 5.21
CA LEU A 294 -8.00 19.44 3.80
C LEU A 294 -9.27 19.94 3.09
N LYS A 295 -10.42 19.90 3.77
CA LYS A 295 -11.69 20.34 3.19
C LYS A 295 -11.68 21.85 2.88
N GLU A 296 -11.07 22.65 3.75
CA GLU A 296 -10.95 24.10 3.57
C GLU A 296 -9.94 24.49 2.48
N ILE A 297 -8.86 23.71 2.33
CA ILE A 297 -7.93 23.87 1.19
C ILE A 297 -8.69 23.73 -0.13
N ILE A 298 -9.42 22.63 -0.29
CA ILE A 298 -10.12 22.30 -1.53
C ILE A 298 -11.22 23.33 -1.82
N LYS A 299 -12.09 23.64 -0.84
CA LYS A 299 -13.15 24.65 -1.00
C LYS A 299 -12.58 26.00 -1.42
N THR A 300 -11.51 26.45 -0.77
CA THR A 300 -10.86 27.73 -1.10
C THR A 300 -10.41 27.74 -2.55
N TRP A 301 -9.65 26.73 -2.99
CA TRP A 301 -9.13 26.70 -4.35
C TRP A 301 -10.23 26.54 -5.41
N GLN A 302 -11.24 25.70 -5.17
CA GLN A 302 -12.40 25.59 -6.06
C GLN A 302 -13.13 26.93 -6.21
N SER A 303 -13.31 27.67 -5.11
CA SER A 303 -13.97 28.98 -5.16
C SER A 303 -13.24 29.99 -6.04
N HIS A 304 -11.92 29.91 -6.15
CA HIS A 304 -11.12 30.79 -7.02
C HIS A 304 -11.06 30.29 -8.46
N LEU A 305 -11.00 28.98 -8.65
CA LEU A 305 -10.73 28.36 -9.94
C LEU A 305 -11.99 28.04 -10.76
N HIS A 306 -13.20 28.34 -10.25
CA HIS A 306 -14.47 28.04 -10.93
C HIS A 306 -14.61 28.69 -12.31
N THR A 307 -13.94 29.82 -12.56
CA THR A 307 -13.93 30.49 -13.89
C THR A 307 -12.91 29.89 -14.85
N MET A 308 -11.98 29.09 -14.34
CA MET A 308 -10.98 28.36 -15.10
C MET A 308 -11.51 26.97 -15.44
N SER A 309 -11.33 26.50 -16.68
CA SER A 309 -11.55 25.09 -17.02
C SER A 309 -10.48 24.25 -16.31
N SER A 310 -10.74 23.91 -15.05
CA SER A 310 -9.78 23.30 -14.16
C SER A 310 -10.34 22.07 -13.45
N THR A 311 -9.47 21.11 -13.15
CA THR A 311 -9.82 19.89 -12.42
C THR A 311 -8.80 19.61 -11.33
N MET A 312 -9.30 19.23 -10.16
CA MET A 312 -8.47 18.88 -9.01
C MET A 312 -8.22 17.38 -8.94
N VAL A 313 -6.98 17.00 -8.66
CA VAL A 313 -6.61 15.62 -8.30
C VAL A 313 -5.97 15.65 -6.91
N VAL A 314 -6.64 15.06 -5.93
CA VAL A 314 -6.21 15.04 -4.53
C VAL A 314 -5.80 13.62 -4.19
N ALA A 315 -4.53 13.41 -3.87
CA ALA A 315 -3.96 12.08 -3.64
C ALA A 315 -3.48 11.92 -2.20
N GLY A 316 -3.67 10.74 -1.63
CA GLY A 316 -3.21 10.44 -0.27
C GLY A 316 -3.27 8.95 0.03
N THR A 317 -2.65 8.53 1.14
CA THR A 317 -2.82 7.17 1.67
C THR A 317 -4.17 6.97 2.35
N TRP A 318 -4.67 8.04 2.96
CA TRP A 318 -5.95 8.09 3.64
C TRP A 318 -6.63 9.45 3.44
N ILE A 319 -7.86 9.41 2.95
CA ILE A 319 -8.74 10.58 2.84
C ILE A 319 -10.10 10.13 3.37
N PRO A 320 -10.58 10.64 4.52
CA PRO A 320 -11.81 10.16 5.13
C PRO A 320 -13.03 10.59 4.28
N ASN A 321 -13.68 9.62 3.63
CA ASN A 321 -14.86 9.87 2.79
C ASN A 321 -15.99 10.56 3.58
N VAL A 322 -16.11 10.27 4.88
CA VAL A 322 -17.13 10.88 5.77
C VAL A 322 -17.19 12.42 5.70
N HIS A 323 -16.07 13.10 5.41
CA HIS A 323 -16.06 14.56 5.31
C HIS A 323 -16.51 15.09 3.93
N PHE A 324 -16.71 14.22 2.94
CA PHE A 324 -16.95 14.53 1.52
C PHE A 324 -18.21 13.84 0.97
N GLN A 325 -19.26 13.68 1.79
CA GLN A 325 -20.53 13.05 1.39
C GLN A 325 -21.62 14.05 0.98
N GLU A 326 -21.39 15.35 1.17
CA GLU A 326 -22.34 16.42 0.84
C GLU A 326 -22.54 16.53 -0.69
N ASP A 327 -23.63 17.15 -1.14
CA ASP A 327 -24.03 17.19 -2.56
C ASP A 327 -22.94 17.73 -3.51
N ASN A 328 -22.18 18.73 -3.06
CA ASN A 328 -21.08 19.33 -3.82
C ASN A 328 -19.86 18.39 -4.01
N TRP A 329 -19.83 17.26 -3.31
CA TRP A 329 -18.77 16.25 -3.42
C TRP A 329 -19.21 14.99 -4.17
N LYS A 330 -20.51 14.81 -4.44
CA LYS A 330 -21.04 13.62 -5.14
C LYS A 330 -20.47 13.45 -6.54
N GLU A 331 -20.07 14.54 -7.18
CA GLU A 331 -19.45 14.54 -8.51
C GLU A 331 -17.96 14.18 -8.46
N TRP A 332 -17.34 14.15 -7.27
CA TRP A 332 -15.95 13.72 -7.13
C TRP A 332 -15.83 12.22 -7.32
N ARG A 333 -14.89 11.83 -8.15
CA ARG A 333 -14.55 10.42 -8.36
C ARG A 333 -13.54 9.97 -7.32
N TRP A 334 -13.76 8.77 -6.79
CA TRP A 334 -12.79 8.05 -5.98
C TRP A 334 -12.15 6.95 -6.82
N THR A 335 -10.83 6.82 -6.77
CA THR A 335 -10.14 5.73 -7.46
C THR A 335 -8.84 5.34 -6.79
N SER A 336 -8.45 4.07 -6.97
CA SER A 336 -7.18 3.52 -6.51
C SER A 336 -6.18 3.24 -7.62
N SER A 337 -6.50 3.62 -8.87
CA SER A 337 -5.89 3.25 -10.16
C SER A 337 -4.40 3.60 -10.29
N THR A 338 -3.59 2.95 -9.45
CA THR A 338 -2.15 3.10 -9.34
C THR A 338 -1.43 1.87 -9.90
N GLY A 339 -2.08 0.71 -9.72
CA GLY A 339 -1.58 -0.62 -10.02
C GLY A 339 -0.39 -1.02 -9.17
N ALA A 340 0.21 -2.14 -9.56
CA ALA A 340 1.29 -2.78 -8.82
C ALA A 340 2.07 -3.72 -9.75
N PHE A 341 3.17 -4.27 -9.25
CA PHE A 341 3.87 -5.40 -9.87
C PHE A 341 3.17 -6.70 -9.52
N ASP A 342 2.05 -6.95 -10.19
CA ASP A 342 1.23 -8.17 -10.05
C ASP A 342 1.60 -9.24 -11.09
N ASN A 343 2.46 -8.90 -12.04
CA ASN A 343 2.99 -9.79 -13.07
C ASN A 343 4.53 -9.81 -13.05
N PHE A 344 5.10 -11.01 -13.13
CA PHE A 344 6.55 -11.21 -13.15
C PHE A 344 7.24 -10.45 -14.29
N GLU A 345 6.67 -10.53 -15.49
CA GLU A 345 7.26 -9.89 -16.68
C GLU A 345 7.19 -8.36 -16.60
N ASP A 346 6.15 -7.78 -15.99
CA ASP A 346 6.06 -6.34 -15.80
C ASP A 346 7.14 -5.83 -14.83
N GLN A 347 7.32 -6.53 -13.70
CA GLN A 347 8.38 -6.22 -12.75
C GLN A 347 9.77 -6.42 -13.37
N ARG A 348 9.97 -7.54 -14.07
CA ARG A 348 11.21 -7.88 -14.77
C ARG A 348 11.56 -6.81 -15.81
N ALA A 349 10.59 -6.43 -16.65
CA ALA A 349 10.78 -5.38 -17.65
C ALA A 349 11.17 -4.04 -17.00
N TYR A 350 10.58 -3.70 -15.86
CA TYR A 350 10.97 -2.52 -15.10
C TYR A 350 12.40 -2.59 -14.56
N ILE A 351 12.79 -3.72 -13.95
CA ILE A 351 14.13 -3.92 -13.37
C ILE A 351 15.22 -3.88 -14.46
N LEU A 352 14.96 -4.52 -15.61
CA LEU A 352 15.89 -4.61 -16.73
C LEU A 352 16.25 -3.24 -17.34
N LYS A 353 15.42 -2.21 -17.13
CA LYS A 353 15.76 -0.82 -17.53
C LYS A 353 17.00 -0.29 -16.81
N TYR A 354 17.33 -0.83 -15.63
CA TYR A 354 18.42 -0.33 -14.78
C TYR A 354 19.60 -1.29 -14.68
N MET A 355 19.41 -2.58 -14.96
CA MET A 355 20.44 -3.60 -14.80
C MET A 355 21.45 -3.59 -15.96
N PRO A 356 22.77 -3.75 -15.70
CA PRO A 356 23.75 -3.96 -16.75
C PRO A 356 23.44 -5.22 -17.55
N ARG A 357 23.64 -5.20 -18.88
CA ARG A 357 23.30 -6.33 -19.77
C ARG A 357 23.97 -7.62 -19.34
N ASP A 358 25.27 -7.58 -19.02
CA ASP A 358 26.04 -8.78 -18.67
C ASP A 358 25.50 -9.45 -17.40
N LEU A 359 25.13 -8.66 -16.40
CA LEU A 359 24.47 -9.16 -15.21
C LEU A 359 23.09 -9.71 -15.56
N ALA A 360 22.26 -8.93 -16.28
CA ALA A 360 20.90 -9.29 -16.63
C ALA A 360 20.80 -10.65 -17.35
N PHE A 361 21.74 -10.99 -18.22
CA PHE A 361 21.73 -12.27 -18.97
C PHE A 361 22.54 -13.39 -18.30
N SER A 362 23.22 -13.13 -17.18
CA SER A 362 23.94 -14.15 -16.42
C SER A 362 22.99 -15.04 -15.59
N ALA A 363 23.46 -16.22 -15.17
CA ALA A 363 22.72 -17.09 -14.26
C ALA A 363 22.39 -16.41 -12.92
N SER A 364 23.34 -15.64 -12.38
CA SER A 364 23.14 -14.83 -11.16
C SER A 364 22.04 -13.78 -11.37
N GLY A 365 22.07 -13.03 -12.47
CA GLY A 365 21.05 -12.02 -12.74
C GLY A 365 19.65 -12.59 -12.96
N GLN A 366 19.52 -13.72 -13.67
CA GLN A 366 18.23 -14.40 -13.81
C GLN A 366 17.71 -14.89 -12.46
N HIS A 367 18.58 -15.46 -11.61
CA HIS A 367 18.22 -15.84 -10.24
C HIS A 367 17.79 -14.62 -9.42
N LEU A 368 18.52 -13.51 -9.54
CA LEU A 368 18.20 -12.26 -8.83
C LEU A 368 16.83 -11.71 -9.23
N LEU A 369 16.50 -11.70 -10.52
CA LEU A 369 15.19 -11.27 -11.01
C LEU A 369 14.05 -12.11 -10.40
N HIS A 370 14.22 -13.43 -10.35
CA HIS A 370 13.25 -14.31 -9.71
C HIS A 370 13.13 -14.03 -8.20
N ARG A 371 14.26 -13.83 -7.49
CA ARG A 371 14.24 -13.47 -6.08
C ARG A 371 13.56 -12.12 -5.83
N MET A 372 13.84 -11.11 -6.65
CA MET A 372 13.17 -9.80 -6.56
C MET A 372 11.67 -9.91 -6.80
N TRP A 373 11.21 -10.83 -7.63
CA TRP A 373 9.79 -11.11 -7.79
C TRP A 373 9.17 -11.74 -6.54
N VAL A 374 9.80 -12.77 -6.00
CA VAL A 374 9.32 -13.43 -4.78
C VAL A 374 9.23 -12.44 -3.62
N TRP A 375 10.24 -11.58 -3.46
CA TRP A 375 10.33 -10.71 -2.29
C TRP A 375 9.72 -9.32 -2.48
N LEU A 376 9.80 -8.72 -3.68
CA LEU A 376 9.51 -7.30 -3.91
C LEU A 376 8.33 -7.03 -4.84
N ARG A 377 7.53 -8.07 -5.18
CA ARG A 377 6.27 -7.90 -5.93
C ARG A 377 5.25 -7.04 -5.17
N GLY A 378 4.23 -6.55 -5.86
CA GLY A 378 3.24 -5.63 -5.31
C GLY A 378 3.67 -4.16 -5.47
N ARG A 379 3.79 -3.41 -4.38
CA ARG A 379 4.04 -1.95 -4.44
C ARG A 379 5.34 -1.61 -5.15
N HIS A 380 5.24 -0.70 -6.14
CA HIS A 380 6.37 -0.26 -6.96
C HIS A 380 7.55 0.26 -6.14
N ARG A 381 7.30 0.91 -4.99
CA ARG A 381 8.35 1.47 -4.12
C ARG A 381 9.33 0.41 -3.62
N MET A 382 8.90 -0.82 -3.31
CA MET A 382 9.80 -1.86 -2.79
C MET A 382 10.86 -2.21 -3.83
N THR A 383 10.42 -2.47 -5.07
CA THR A 383 11.33 -2.75 -6.20
C THR A 383 12.21 -1.53 -6.52
N ALA A 384 11.66 -0.33 -6.57
CA ALA A 384 12.42 0.89 -6.89
C ALA A 384 13.46 1.26 -5.80
N ALA A 385 13.11 1.10 -4.52
CA ALA A 385 14.04 1.32 -3.41
C ALA A 385 15.21 0.34 -3.49
N PHE A 386 14.95 -0.93 -3.77
CA PHE A 386 16.02 -1.91 -3.94
C PHE A 386 16.91 -1.63 -5.16
N ILE A 387 16.33 -1.18 -6.29
CA ILE A 387 17.13 -0.73 -7.45
C ILE A 387 18.03 0.45 -7.08
N THR A 388 17.54 1.38 -6.25
CA THR A 388 18.36 2.50 -5.76
C THR A 388 19.57 2.01 -4.97
N ILE A 389 19.41 0.97 -4.13
CA ILE A 389 20.51 0.34 -3.40
C ILE A 389 21.49 -0.32 -4.37
N MET A 390 21.00 -1.09 -5.35
CA MET A 390 21.86 -1.74 -6.35
C MET A 390 22.66 -0.73 -7.16
N LEU A 391 22.03 0.39 -7.54
CA LEU A 391 22.69 1.49 -8.25
C LEU A 391 23.81 2.08 -7.40
N VAL A 392 23.53 2.44 -6.14
CA VAL A 392 24.52 3.02 -5.23
C VAL A 392 25.70 2.08 -4.96
N ASP A 393 25.46 0.77 -4.90
CA ASP A 393 26.54 -0.22 -4.76
C ASP A 393 27.30 -0.49 -6.07
N GLY A 394 26.75 -0.11 -7.22
CA GLY A 394 27.32 -0.47 -8.51
C GLY A 394 27.19 -1.97 -8.82
N PHE A 395 26.09 -2.61 -8.39
CA PHE A 395 25.78 -4.01 -8.66
C PHE A 395 26.86 -5.03 -8.24
N ARG A 396 27.63 -4.75 -7.17
CA ARG A 396 28.75 -5.61 -6.76
C ARG A 396 28.32 -6.81 -5.94
N SER A 397 27.32 -6.62 -5.07
CA SER A 397 26.79 -7.69 -4.22
C SER A 397 25.24 -7.69 -4.21
N PRO A 398 24.57 -7.83 -5.37
CA PRO A 398 23.12 -7.67 -5.44
C PRO A 398 22.34 -8.71 -4.63
N HIS A 399 22.78 -9.97 -4.56
CA HIS A 399 22.07 -10.99 -3.80
C HIS A 399 22.19 -10.79 -2.28
N TYR A 400 23.37 -10.40 -1.80
CA TYR A 400 23.63 -10.07 -0.40
C TYR A 400 22.84 -8.82 0.00
N LEU A 401 22.83 -7.79 -0.86
CA LEU A 401 22.05 -6.58 -0.63
C LEU A 401 20.56 -6.86 -0.59
N LEU A 402 20.04 -7.78 -1.40
CA LEU A 402 18.63 -8.18 -1.34
C LEU A 402 18.30 -8.81 0.01
N ASN A 403 19.17 -9.72 0.51
CA ASN A 403 19.02 -10.27 1.87
C ASN A 403 19.03 -9.19 2.94
N ARG A 404 19.99 -8.27 2.86
CA ARG A 404 20.10 -7.20 3.83
C ARG A 404 18.89 -6.27 3.78
N TYR A 405 18.39 -5.96 2.59
CA TYR A 405 17.16 -5.20 2.40
C TYR A 405 15.97 -5.88 3.05
N ILE A 406 15.77 -7.18 2.80
CA ILE A 406 14.67 -7.96 3.41
C ILE A 406 14.82 -7.97 4.94
N GLN A 407 16.02 -8.27 5.44
CA GLN A 407 16.29 -8.28 6.88
C GLN A 407 16.00 -6.93 7.54
N MET A 408 16.30 -5.81 6.89
CA MET A 408 16.02 -4.49 7.46
C MET A 408 14.52 -4.17 7.52
N PHE A 409 13.71 -4.77 6.65
CA PHE A 409 12.26 -4.58 6.66
C PHE A 409 11.52 -5.53 7.60
N THR A 410 12.08 -6.71 7.85
CA THR A 410 11.35 -7.83 8.43
C THR A 410 12.09 -8.54 9.56
N ASP A 411 13.34 -8.20 9.83
CA ASP A 411 14.28 -8.93 10.70
C ASP A 411 14.56 -10.40 10.29
N PHE A 412 14.05 -10.82 9.13
CA PHE A 412 14.27 -12.15 8.57
C PHE A 412 15.44 -12.19 7.57
N TRP A 413 16.29 -13.23 7.66
CA TRP A 413 17.39 -13.47 6.71
C TRP A 413 17.05 -14.61 5.73
N PRO A 414 16.79 -14.31 4.44
CA PRO A 414 16.44 -15.33 3.46
C PRO A 414 17.57 -16.31 3.12
N SER A 415 17.24 -17.58 2.86
CA SER A 415 18.19 -18.63 2.45
C SER A 415 18.21 -18.91 0.93
N ASP A 416 17.26 -18.34 0.18
CA ASP A 416 17.00 -18.59 -1.24
C ASP A 416 18.09 -18.05 -2.20
N GLY A 417 19.03 -17.25 -1.71
CA GLY A 417 20.16 -16.78 -2.52
C GLY A 417 21.31 -17.78 -2.71
N GLY A 418 21.35 -18.84 -1.89
CA GLY A 418 22.22 -20.01 -2.10
C GLY A 418 23.71 -19.67 -2.30
N GLU A 419 24.27 -20.16 -3.40
CA GLU A 419 25.70 -19.98 -3.73
C GLU A 419 26.06 -18.55 -4.13
N PHE A 420 25.14 -17.77 -4.71
CA PHE A 420 25.44 -16.41 -5.16
C PHE A 420 25.73 -15.47 -3.98
N ILE A 421 25.00 -15.60 -2.87
CA ILE A 421 25.29 -14.84 -1.65
C ILE A 421 26.68 -15.21 -1.09
N ARG A 422 27.03 -16.51 -1.12
CA ARG A 422 28.33 -16.98 -0.63
C ARG A 422 29.50 -16.49 -1.49
N ALA A 423 29.26 -16.26 -2.78
CA ALA A 423 30.24 -15.73 -3.71
C ALA A 423 30.40 -14.19 -3.61
N GLU A 424 29.42 -13.49 -3.05
CA GLU A 424 29.43 -12.04 -2.91
C GLU A 424 30.07 -11.58 -1.59
N SER A 425 30.70 -10.41 -1.62
CA SER A 425 31.24 -9.79 -0.40
C SER A 425 30.14 -9.07 0.40
N PRO A 426 30.15 -9.14 1.74
CA PRO A 426 29.23 -8.37 2.58
C PRO A 426 29.27 -6.87 2.28
N ARG A 427 28.11 -6.21 2.32
CA ARG A 427 27.96 -4.76 2.08
C ARG A 427 27.05 -4.12 3.11
N SER A 428 27.37 -2.88 3.48
CA SER A 428 26.46 -2.03 4.24
C SER A 428 25.36 -1.48 3.33
N CYS A 429 24.12 -1.51 3.79
CA CYS A 429 23.02 -0.75 3.22
C CYS A 429 22.66 0.38 4.18
N SER A 430 22.30 1.56 3.66
CA SER A 430 21.73 2.63 4.48
C SER A 430 20.44 2.14 5.13
N GLU A 431 20.26 2.46 6.41
CA GLU A 431 19.02 2.18 7.15
C GLU A 431 17.79 2.67 6.36
N LEU A 432 16.77 1.83 6.33
CA LEU A 432 15.49 2.11 5.71
C LEU A 432 14.42 1.98 6.79
N ASP A 433 13.42 2.85 6.73
CA ASP A 433 12.26 2.74 7.60
C ASP A 433 11.52 1.42 7.29
N GLY A 434 11.40 0.57 8.31
CA GLY A 434 10.62 -0.66 8.23
C GLY A 434 9.12 -0.40 8.14
N ILE A 435 8.34 -1.49 8.16
CA ILE A 435 6.88 -1.39 8.20
C ILE A 435 6.45 -0.89 9.60
N PRO A 436 5.55 0.10 9.71
CA PRO A 436 5.19 0.70 11.00
C PRO A 436 4.31 -0.23 11.85
N MET A 437 4.93 -1.22 12.51
CA MET A 437 4.24 -2.25 13.32
C MET A 437 3.47 -1.68 14.51
N GLY A 438 3.85 -0.53 15.03
CA GLY A 438 3.14 0.13 16.13
C GLY A 438 1.67 0.46 15.84
N GLN A 439 1.21 0.34 14.59
CA GLN A 439 -0.23 0.42 14.28
C GLN A 439 -1.00 -0.87 14.61
N LEU A 440 -0.37 -2.05 14.55
CA LEU A 440 -1.00 -3.33 14.92
C LEU A 440 -1.24 -3.42 16.43
N GLU A 441 -0.32 -2.88 17.24
CA GLU A 441 -0.46 -2.82 18.70
C GLU A 441 -1.69 -2.04 19.14
N ARG A 442 -2.05 -1.00 18.39
CA ARG A 442 -3.13 -0.07 18.74
C ARG A 442 -4.51 -0.55 18.33
N ILE A 443 -4.61 -1.44 17.33
CA ILE A 443 -5.87 -1.82 16.68
C ILE A 443 -6.04 -3.34 16.77
N ASN A 444 -6.67 -3.82 17.85
CA ASN A 444 -6.86 -5.24 18.12
C ASN A 444 -7.52 -6.03 16.96
N PRO A 445 -8.57 -5.52 16.27
CA PRO A 445 -9.17 -6.23 15.13
C PRO A 445 -8.18 -6.45 13.96
N LEU A 446 -7.33 -5.46 13.69
CA LEU A 446 -6.35 -5.52 12.60
C LEU A 446 -5.30 -6.61 12.89
N ARG A 447 -4.87 -6.73 14.15
CA ARG A 447 -3.95 -7.77 14.59
C ARG A 447 -4.53 -9.18 14.40
N VAL A 448 -5.75 -9.42 14.86
CA VAL A 448 -6.42 -10.73 14.74
C VAL A 448 -6.61 -11.10 13.26
N ASN A 449 -7.04 -10.14 12.44
CA ASN A 449 -7.19 -10.40 11.02
C ASN A 449 -5.85 -10.67 10.31
N MET A 450 -4.74 -10.07 10.74
CA MET A 450 -3.41 -10.39 10.21
C MET A 450 -2.97 -11.80 10.59
N GLN A 451 -3.24 -12.23 11.82
CA GLN A 451 -2.97 -13.61 12.24
C GLN A 451 -3.76 -14.59 11.34
N HIS A 452 -5.06 -14.34 11.12
CA HIS A 452 -5.89 -15.13 10.20
C HIS A 452 -5.30 -15.23 8.80
N LEU A 453 -4.95 -14.08 8.24
CA LEU A 453 -4.35 -14.01 6.92
C LEU A 453 -3.06 -14.82 6.82
N LEU A 454 -2.20 -14.73 7.84
CA LEU A 454 -0.94 -15.48 7.89
C LEU A 454 -1.18 -16.98 7.96
N PHE A 455 -2.10 -17.45 8.81
CA PHE A 455 -2.45 -18.87 8.85
C PHE A 455 -2.96 -19.35 7.50
N LYS A 456 -3.86 -18.59 6.87
CA LYS A 456 -4.31 -18.88 5.49
C LYS A 456 -3.16 -18.98 4.50
N HIS A 457 -2.18 -18.08 4.57
CA HIS A 457 -0.98 -18.15 3.71
C HIS A 457 -0.07 -19.34 4.01
N LEU A 458 -0.03 -19.82 5.26
CA LEU A 458 0.78 -20.96 5.68
C LEU A 458 0.14 -22.31 5.35
N ILE A 459 -1.20 -22.39 5.38
CA ILE A 459 -1.95 -23.65 5.23
C ILE A 459 -2.60 -23.83 3.87
N ALA A 460 -2.89 -22.75 3.13
CA ALA A 460 -3.41 -22.86 1.77
C ALA A 460 -2.36 -22.42 0.75
N ASP A 461 -2.49 -22.90 -0.48
CA ASP A 461 -1.70 -22.38 -1.60
C ASP A 461 -2.26 -21.02 -2.08
N TYR A 462 -2.38 -20.06 -1.15
CA TYR A 462 -2.88 -18.71 -1.41
C TYR A 462 -1.85 -17.83 -2.14
N ARG A 463 -1.04 -18.43 -3.03
CA ARG A 463 -0.17 -17.68 -3.93
C ARG A 463 -0.95 -16.84 -4.96
N PHE A 464 -2.28 -17.05 -5.11
CA PHE A 464 -3.07 -16.52 -6.24
C PHE A 464 -4.46 -15.90 -5.97
N THR A 465 -4.99 -15.88 -4.74
CA THR A 465 -6.30 -15.20 -4.43
C THR A 465 -6.34 -14.65 -3.00
N PRO A 466 -5.74 -13.48 -2.72
CA PRO A 466 -5.78 -12.88 -1.39
C PRO A 466 -7.24 -12.67 -0.93
N PRO A 467 -7.55 -12.86 0.37
CA PRO A 467 -8.87 -12.53 0.88
C PRO A 467 -9.13 -11.04 0.65
N LEU A 468 -10.28 -10.75 0.04
CA LEU A 468 -10.72 -9.38 -0.21
C LEU A 468 -11.22 -8.80 1.10
N PHE A 469 -10.45 -7.89 1.69
CA PHE A 469 -10.94 -7.10 2.81
C PHE A 469 -11.64 -5.85 2.28
N HIS A 470 -12.82 -5.53 2.84
CA HIS A 470 -13.53 -4.28 2.56
C HIS A 470 -13.07 -3.13 3.47
N GLU A 471 -12.17 -3.40 4.41
CA GLU A 471 -11.73 -2.41 5.38
C GLU A 471 -10.60 -1.54 4.81
N ILE A 472 -10.90 -0.26 4.58
CA ILE A 472 -9.89 0.75 4.22
C ILE A 472 -8.72 0.80 5.21
N GLY A 473 -8.94 0.34 6.46
CA GLY A 473 -7.95 0.25 7.53
C GLY A 473 -6.63 -0.40 7.08
N TRP A 474 -6.69 -1.49 6.34
CA TRP A 474 -5.51 -2.18 5.78
C TRP A 474 -4.63 -1.29 4.90
N VAL A 475 -5.26 -0.48 4.06
CA VAL A 475 -4.58 0.42 3.14
C VAL A 475 -3.96 1.60 3.89
N THR A 476 -4.69 2.14 4.87
CA THR A 476 -4.24 3.28 5.69
C THR A 476 -3.05 2.94 6.58
N THR A 477 -3.02 1.70 7.08
CA THR A 477 -1.97 1.17 7.96
C THR A 477 -0.77 0.62 7.20
N ALA A 478 -0.79 0.73 5.86
CA ALA A 478 0.23 0.24 4.95
C ALA A 478 0.45 -1.28 4.94
N PHE A 479 -0.43 -2.08 5.54
CA PHE A 479 -0.38 -3.55 5.46
C PHE A 479 -1.00 -4.08 4.17
N GLY A 480 -2.03 -3.42 3.64
CA GLY A 480 -2.66 -3.76 2.37
C GLY A 480 -2.58 -2.66 1.32
N ARG A 481 -3.06 -2.98 0.13
CA ARG A 481 -3.28 -2.05 -0.98
C ARG A 481 -4.60 -2.38 -1.67
N PHE A 482 -5.23 -1.38 -2.30
CA PHE A 482 -6.33 -1.69 -3.21
C PHE A 482 -5.78 -2.36 -4.47
N SER A 483 -6.40 -3.48 -4.86
CA SER A 483 -6.07 -4.24 -6.06
C SER A 483 -6.94 -3.86 -7.27
N ASP A 484 -8.01 -3.10 -7.06
CA ASP A 484 -8.93 -2.64 -8.10
C ASP A 484 -9.12 -1.12 -8.09
N ASP A 485 -9.39 -0.55 -9.26
CA ASP A 485 -9.55 0.88 -9.46
C ASP A 485 -10.74 1.48 -8.67
N ALA A 486 -11.75 0.67 -8.35
CA ALA A 486 -12.98 1.11 -7.66
C ALA A 486 -12.87 1.06 -6.14
N MET A 487 -11.70 0.71 -5.59
CA MET A 487 -11.43 0.64 -4.14
C MET A 487 -12.33 -0.37 -3.41
N THR A 488 -12.71 -1.46 -4.08
CA THR A 488 -13.63 -2.48 -3.53
C THR A 488 -12.89 -3.67 -2.90
N CYS A 489 -11.65 -3.88 -3.30
CA CYS A 489 -10.84 -5.05 -3.04
C CYS A 489 -9.48 -4.63 -2.47
N VAL A 490 -9.16 -5.10 -1.26
CA VAL A 490 -7.82 -4.95 -0.68
C VAL A 490 -7.05 -6.26 -0.79
N SER A 491 -5.81 -6.20 -1.30
CA SER A 491 -4.87 -7.30 -1.27
C SER A 491 -3.83 -7.12 -0.17
N VAL A 492 -3.46 -8.22 0.48
CA VAL A 492 -2.34 -8.35 1.40
C VAL A 492 -1.55 -9.59 0.99
N ASP A 493 -0.75 -9.45 -0.06
CA ASP A 493 -0.08 -10.53 -0.78
C ASP A 493 1.44 -10.31 -0.93
N GLU A 494 1.94 -9.24 -0.32
CA GLU A 494 3.33 -8.77 -0.40
C GLU A 494 4.19 -9.51 0.63
N SER A 495 5.19 -10.27 0.18
CA SER A 495 6.00 -11.12 1.05
C SER A 495 6.73 -10.36 2.15
N LEU A 496 7.21 -9.14 1.88
CA LEU A 496 7.82 -8.31 2.94
C LEU A 496 6.83 -7.99 4.05
N VAL A 497 5.57 -7.69 3.71
CA VAL A 497 4.54 -7.38 4.70
C VAL A 497 4.22 -8.61 5.54
N LEU A 498 3.94 -9.73 4.87
CA LEU A 498 3.58 -10.98 5.53
C LEU A 498 4.69 -11.47 6.47
N ILE A 499 5.95 -11.45 6.01
CA ILE A 499 7.08 -11.91 6.83
C ILE A 499 7.37 -10.96 7.97
N ALA A 500 7.29 -9.63 7.76
CA ALA A 500 7.48 -8.68 8.85
C ALA A 500 6.40 -8.87 9.94
N VAL A 501 5.15 -9.09 9.56
CA VAL A 501 4.07 -9.32 10.53
C VAL A 501 4.23 -10.67 11.23
N ALA A 502 4.65 -11.71 10.51
CA ALA A 502 4.96 -12.99 11.12
C ALA A 502 6.09 -12.88 12.17
N GLN A 503 7.16 -12.13 11.86
CA GLN A 503 8.27 -11.90 12.80
C GLN A 503 7.80 -11.12 14.02
N TRP A 504 7.07 -10.02 13.82
CA TRP A 504 6.50 -9.24 14.92
C TRP A 504 5.60 -10.08 15.84
N LEU A 505 4.72 -10.92 15.28
CA LEU A 505 3.88 -11.81 16.09
C LEU A 505 4.67 -12.92 16.80
N LEU A 506 5.80 -13.37 16.27
CA LEU A 506 6.68 -14.34 16.93
C LEU A 506 7.39 -13.70 18.14
N GLU A 507 7.90 -12.48 18.00
CA GLU A 507 8.58 -11.74 19.07
C GLU A 507 7.64 -11.46 20.25
N GLU A 508 6.41 -11.07 19.98
CA GLU A 508 5.39 -10.80 20.99
C GLU A 508 4.75 -12.08 21.59
N SER A 509 5.26 -13.27 21.22
CA SER A 509 4.70 -14.58 21.62
C SER A 509 3.23 -14.81 21.19
N TYR A 510 2.69 -13.98 20.29
CA TYR A 510 1.32 -14.09 19.78
C TYR A 510 1.12 -15.20 18.75
N LEU A 511 2.20 -15.75 18.19
CA LEU A 511 2.20 -16.95 17.36
C LEU A 511 2.56 -18.22 18.14
N ALA A 512 2.75 -18.13 19.46
CA ALA A 512 2.81 -19.35 20.27
C ALA A 512 1.52 -20.13 20.04
N PRO A 513 1.57 -21.48 19.96
CA PRO A 513 0.39 -22.32 19.82
C PRO A 513 -0.46 -22.33 21.11
N ASP A 514 -0.59 -21.20 21.80
CA ASP A 514 -1.47 -21.01 22.94
C ASP A 514 -2.88 -20.78 22.42
N LEU A 515 -3.62 -21.88 22.30
CA LEU A 515 -5.02 -21.89 21.91
C LEU A 515 -5.88 -21.05 22.87
N ASP A 516 -5.54 -20.96 24.15
CA ASP A 516 -6.30 -20.15 25.12
C ASP A 516 -6.09 -18.65 24.85
N HIS A 517 -4.87 -18.22 24.51
CA HIS A 517 -4.60 -16.86 24.06
C HIS A 517 -5.34 -16.55 22.75
N PHE A 518 -5.27 -17.44 21.77
CA PHE A 518 -5.96 -17.32 20.48
C PHE A 518 -7.47 -17.19 20.66
N ILE A 519 -8.10 -18.08 21.45
CA ILE A 519 -9.53 -18.05 21.75
C ILE A 519 -9.91 -16.80 22.55
N SER A 520 -9.07 -16.33 23.48
CA SER A 520 -9.35 -15.11 24.26
C SER A 520 -9.36 -13.84 23.41
N SER A 521 -8.64 -13.84 22.28
CA SER A 521 -8.61 -12.72 21.31
C SER A 521 -9.84 -12.65 20.39
N ARG A 522 -10.71 -13.67 20.45
CA ARG A 522 -11.92 -13.87 19.62
C ARG A 522 -12.98 -12.79 19.76
N SER A 523 -13.04 -12.06 20.88
CA SER A 523 -14.17 -11.17 21.20
C SER A 523 -14.36 -9.95 20.28
N PHE A 524 -13.56 -9.81 19.22
CA PHE A 524 -13.53 -8.61 18.38
C PHE A 524 -13.54 -8.85 16.85
N ALA A 525 -13.40 -10.10 16.38
CA ALA A 525 -13.38 -10.39 14.94
C ALA A 525 -14.72 -10.96 14.48
N ASP A 526 -15.22 -10.46 13.34
CA ASP A 526 -16.43 -10.95 12.68
C ASP A 526 -16.39 -12.49 12.53
N GLU A 527 -17.53 -13.12 12.80
CA GLU A 527 -17.76 -14.54 13.06
C GLU A 527 -17.41 -15.49 11.87
N THR A 528 -16.14 -15.59 11.47
CA THR A 528 -15.73 -16.59 10.48
C THR A 528 -15.14 -17.80 11.17
N LEU A 529 -15.97 -18.80 11.46
CA LEU A 529 -15.56 -20.12 12.00
C LEU A 529 -14.45 -20.81 11.19
N SER A 530 -14.20 -20.39 9.95
CA SER A 530 -13.03 -20.82 9.16
C SER A 530 -11.70 -20.48 9.84
N TYR A 531 -11.61 -19.38 10.60
CA TYR A 531 -10.38 -18.96 11.28
C TYR A 531 -9.92 -19.95 12.34
N ASP A 532 -10.83 -20.39 13.22
CA ASP A 532 -10.52 -21.35 14.27
C ASP A 532 -9.99 -22.65 13.65
N MET A 533 -10.63 -23.10 12.57
CA MET A 533 -10.24 -24.33 11.89
C MET A 533 -8.92 -24.20 11.11
N ASP A 534 -8.61 -23.01 10.59
CA ASP A 534 -7.35 -22.71 9.91
C ASP A 534 -6.17 -22.83 10.90
N TYR A 535 -6.35 -22.26 12.11
CA TYR A 535 -5.40 -22.41 13.20
C TYR A 535 -5.27 -23.86 13.66
N VAL A 536 -6.38 -24.57 13.87
CA VAL A 536 -6.36 -25.98 14.29
C VAL A 536 -5.65 -26.85 13.26
N ALA A 537 -5.91 -26.66 11.96
CA ALA A 537 -5.22 -27.39 10.90
C ALA A 537 -3.70 -27.16 10.95
N PHE A 538 -3.28 -25.91 11.12
CA PHE A 538 -1.87 -25.57 11.29
C PHE A 538 -1.25 -26.23 12.53
N ALA A 539 -1.92 -26.16 13.68
CA ALA A 539 -1.45 -26.75 14.94
C ALA A 539 -1.33 -28.28 14.84
N VAL A 540 -2.33 -28.96 14.26
CA VAL A 540 -2.31 -30.41 14.04
C VAL A 540 -1.15 -30.79 13.11
N ALA A 541 -0.92 -30.03 12.04
CA ALA A 541 0.21 -30.25 11.14
C ALA A 541 1.57 -30.15 11.87
N LEU A 542 1.72 -29.17 12.77
CA LEU A 542 2.93 -29.01 13.58
C LEU A 542 3.11 -30.14 14.59
N CYS A 543 2.04 -30.56 15.27
CA CYS A 543 2.07 -31.65 16.25
C CYS A 543 2.50 -32.97 15.60
N PHE A 544 1.95 -33.30 14.42
CA PHE A 544 2.23 -34.54 13.70
C PHE A 544 3.36 -34.42 12.66
N ARG A 545 4.14 -33.32 12.66
CA ARG A 545 5.38 -33.18 11.86
C ARG A 545 6.38 -34.31 12.14
N ARG A 546 6.31 -34.90 13.32
CA ARG A 546 7.01 -36.13 13.71
C ARG A 546 5.99 -37.10 14.30
N PRO A 547 6.25 -38.42 14.27
CA PRO A 547 5.33 -39.37 14.88
C PRO A 547 5.12 -39.05 16.36
N ARG A 548 3.86 -38.84 16.75
CA ARG A 548 3.43 -38.54 18.13
C ARG A 548 2.36 -39.52 18.58
N ILE A 549 2.27 -39.75 19.89
CA ILE A 549 1.17 -40.54 20.45
C ILE A 549 -0.12 -39.74 20.29
N VAL A 550 -1.17 -40.34 19.74
CA VAL A 550 -2.39 -39.57 19.40
C VAL A 550 -3.02 -38.93 20.63
N SER A 551 -3.02 -39.63 21.78
CA SER A 551 -3.53 -39.09 23.06
C SER A 551 -2.69 -37.99 23.69
N GLU A 552 -1.46 -37.73 23.21
CA GLU A 552 -0.68 -36.54 23.61
C GLU A 552 -1.17 -35.28 22.90
N VAL A 553 -1.86 -35.42 21.77
CA VAL A 553 -2.31 -34.31 20.92
C VAL A 553 -3.83 -34.12 21.00
N LEU A 554 -4.60 -35.20 21.08
CA LEU A 554 -6.06 -35.20 21.04
C LEU A 554 -6.66 -35.76 22.34
N SER A 555 -7.60 -35.04 22.91
CA SER A 555 -8.44 -35.52 24.02
C SER A 555 -9.72 -36.18 23.51
N PHE A 556 -10.12 -37.29 24.13
CA PHE A 556 -11.34 -38.01 23.79
C PHE A 556 -12.35 -37.87 24.94
N PRO A 557 -13.62 -37.53 24.66
CA PRO A 557 -14.64 -37.34 25.70
C PRO A 557 -15.13 -38.66 26.33
N THR A 558 -14.64 -39.82 25.86
CA THR A 558 -15.04 -41.13 26.37
C THR A 558 -14.28 -41.49 27.65
N ILE A 559 -14.96 -42.16 28.60
CA ILE A 559 -14.38 -42.61 29.88
C ILE A 559 -13.10 -43.44 29.67
N THR A 560 -13.04 -44.20 28.57
CA THR A 560 -11.86 -44.91 28.11
C THR A 560 -11.50 -44.43 26.69
N PRO A 561 -10.28 -43.92 26.46
CA PRO A 561 -9.80 -43.60 25.12
C PRO A 561 -9.80 -44.85 24.23
N PRO A 562 -9.98 -44.71 22.91
CA PRO A 562 -9.82 -45.83 22.00
C PRO A 562 -8.45 -46.48 22.13
N ASN A 563 -8.35 -47.81 21.97
CA ASN A 563 -7.08 -48.53 22.14
C ASN A 563 -5.96 -48.00 21.24
N TRP A 564 -6.31 -47.51 20.05
CA TRP A 564 -5.36 -46.92 19.11
C TRP A 564 -4.85 -45.53 19.52
N ALA A 565 -5.50 -44.84 20.47
CA ALA A 565 -5.08 -43.50 20.90
C ALA A 565 -3.68 -43.50 21.56
N SER A 566 -3.27 -44.65 22.11
CA SER A 566 -1.93 -44.85 22.69
C SER A 566 -0.84 -45.12 21.64
N GLN A 567 -1.20 -45.30 20.37
CA GLN A 567 -0.23 -45.54 19.29
C GLN A 567 0.39 -44.23 18.80
N ARG A 568 1.61 -44.35 18.26
CA ARG A 568 2.23 -43.26 17.50
C ARG A 568 1.56 -43.16 16.14
N ALA A 569 1.40 -41.93 15.64
CA ALA A 569 0.79 -41.69 14.34
C ALA A 569 1.49 -40.58 13.56
N HIS A 570 1.33 -40.63 12.24
CA HIS A 570 1.78 -39.63 11.28
C HIS A 570 0.61 -39.04 10.51
N LEU A 571 0.71 -37.76 10.15
CA LEU A 571 -0.21 -37.13 9.21
C LEU A 571 0.15 -37.56 7.78
N VAL A 572 -0.85 -38.05 7.05
CA VAL A 572 -0.68 -38.56 5.67
C VAL A 572 -1.66 -37.91 4.70
N ALA A 573 -1.21 -37.73 3.46
CA ALA A 573 -2.06 -37.39 2.33
C ALA A 573 -2.17 -38.60 1.38
N LEU A 574 -3.38 -38.88 0.91
CA LEU A 574 -3.66 -39.93 -0.07
C LEU A 574 -3.49 -39.39 -1.48
N ARG A 575 -2.72 -40.06 -2.33
CA ARG A 575 -2.59 -39.71 -3.74
C ARG A 575 -2.86 -40.91 -4.62
N ARG A 576 -3.69 -40.76 -5.65
CA ARG A 576 -3.97 -41.86 -6.57
C ARG A 576 -2.96 -41.89 -7.72
N GLU A 577 -2.29 -43.02 -7.91
CA GLU A 577 -1.48 -43.32 -9.10
C GLU A 577 -2.05 -44.55 -9.82
N GLY A 578 -2.89 -44.31 -10.83
CA GLY A 578 -3.63 -45.37 -11.52
C GLY A 578 -4.69 -46.01 -10.62
N GLU A 579 -4.62 -47.34 -10.43
CA GLU A 579 -5.50 -48.06 -9.50
C GLU A 579 -4.98 -48.07 -8.05
N ASN A 580 -3.73 -47.68 -7.83
CA ASN A 580 -3.10 -47.70 -6.51
C ASN A 580 -3.30 -46.37 -5.77
N VAL A 581 -3.48 -46.45 -4.46
CA VAL A 581 -3.43 -45.30 -3.55
C VAL A 581 -2.04 -45.30 -2.91
N ILE A 582 -1.28 -44.25 -3.17
CA ILE A 582 0.05 -43.98 -2.61
C ILE A 582 -0.11 -42.99 -1.47
N GLU A 583 0.71 -43.17 -0.44
CA GLU A 583 0.72 -42.34 0.75
C GLU A 583 1.93 -41.44 0.74
N ASP A 584 1.67 -40.15 0.83
CA ASP A 584 2.71 -39.16 1.04
C ASP A 584 2.65 -38.78 2.52
N THR A 585 3.64 -39.23 3.29
CA THR A 585 3.85 -38.74 4.66
C THR A 585 4.11 -37.24 4.57
N ILE A 586 3.26 -36.45 5.21
CA ILE A 586 3.42 -35.00 5.19
C ILE A 586 4.43 -34.61 6.25
N GLU A 587 5.66 -34.41 5.81
CA GLU A 587 6.63 -33.64 6.57
C GLU A 587 6.40 -32.16 6.30
N TYR A 588 5.70 -31.47 7.21
CA TYR A 588 5.68 -30.02 7.19
C TYR A 588 7.12 -29.51 7.36
N SER A 589 7.71 -29.09 6.25
CA SER A 589 9.03 -28.48 6.19
C SER A 589 8.90 -27.08 5.61
N PRO A 590 9.51 -26.06 6.26
CA PRO A 590 9.61 -24.72 5.69
C PRO A 590 10.22 -24.70 4.28
N GLU A 591 11.01 -25.72 3.93
CA GLU A 591 11.74 -25.82 2.66
C GLU A 591 10.88 -26.39 1.52
N LYS A 592 9.72 -26.99 1.82
CA LYS A 592 8.78 -27.56 0.84
C LYS A 592 7.35 -27.15 1.18
N PRO A 593 6.96 -25.89 0.94
CA PRO A 593 5.60 -25.44 1.21
C PRO A 593 4.63 -26.19 0.29
N SER A 594 3.86 -27.10 0.89
CA SER A 594 2.72 -27.78 0.27
C SER A 594 1.42 -27.17 0.80
N GLN A 595 0.40 -27.12 -0.06
CA GLN A 595 -0.96 -26.85 0.41
C GLN A 595 -1.32 -27.84 1.51
N LEU A 596 -1.71 -27.34 2.68
CA LEU A 596 -2.16 -28.18 3.79
C LEU A 596 -3.67 -28.41 3.74
N VAL A 597 -4.46 -27.39 3.36
CA VAL A 597 -5.92 -27.44 3.45
C VAL A 597 -6.59 -27.33 2.08
N PHE A 598 -7.49 -28.27 1.79
CA PHE A 598 -8.46 -28.22 0.69
C PHE A 598 -9.80 -27.70 1.22
N TYR A 599 -10.28 -26.57 0.71
CA TYR A 599 -11.55 -25.96 1.14
C TYR A 599 -12.69 -26.39 0.23
N THR A 600 -13.82 -26.78 0.82
CA THR A 600 -15.04 -27.10 0.06
C THR A 600 -16.31 -26.81 0.87
N SER A 601 -17.39 -26.43 0.21
CA SER A 601 -18.74 -26.44 0.79
C SER A 601 -19.58 -27.63 0.32
N ILE A 602 -19.04 -28.45 -0.58
CA ILE A 602 -19.73 -29.54 -1.27
C ILE A 602 -19.33 -30.88 -0.66
N SER A 603 -20.30 -31.63 -0.15
CA SER A 603 -20.07 -32.94 0.49
C SER A 603 -19.44 -33.98 -0.45
N SER A 604 -19.76 -33.97 -1.74
CA SER A 604 -19.14 -34.89 -2.71
C SER A 604 -17.64 -34.63 -2.89
N ALA A 605 -17.20 -33.38 -2.79
CA ALA A 605 -15.78 -33.06 -2.88
C ALA A 605 -14.98 -33.54 -1.66
N VAL A 606 -15.61 -33.63 -0.48
CA VAL A 606 -15.01 -34.26 0.71
C VAL A 606 -14.78 -35.76 0.44
N LEU A 607 -15.73 -36.44 -0.22
CA LEU A 607 -15.55 -37.84 -0.61
C LEU A 607 -14.47 -38.04 -1.66
N ASP A 608 -14.38 -37.13 -2.62
CA ASP A 608 -13.33 -37.18 -3.63
C ASP A 608 -11.96 -36.99 -2.97
N TRP A 609 -11.84 -36.05 -2.04
CA TRP A 609 -10.64 -35.87 -1.22
C TRP A 609 -10.29 -37.11 -0.37
N LEU A 610 -11.28 -37.79 0.22
CA LEU A 610 -11.06 -39.05 0.96
C LEU A 610 -10.56 -40.20 0.06
N LYS A 611 -10.86 -40.16 -1.23
CA LYS A 611 -10.39 -41.16 -2.21
C LYS A 611 -9.02 -40.80 -2.78
N ASP A 612 -8.81 -39.51 -3.04
CA ASP A 612 -7.59 -38.92 -3.58
C ASP A 612 -7.49 -37.48 -3.07
N SER A 613 -6.64 -37.27 -2.08
CA SER A 613 -6.43 -35.96 -1.47
C SER A 613 -5.58 -35.03 -2.35
N HIS A 614 -5.06 -35.52 -3.47
CA HIS A 614 -4.15 -34.81 -4.36
C HIS A 614 -2.91 -34.25 -3.63
N GLY A 615 -2.45 -34.93 -2.58
CA GLY A 615 -1.31 -34.51 -1.77
C GLY A 615 -1.64 -33.46 -0.70
N VAL A 616 -2.92 -33.19 -0.42
CA VAL A 616 -3.36 -32.19 0.57
C VAL A 616 -3.85 -32.87 1.85
N PRO A 617 -3.17 -32.75 3.00
CA PRO A 617 -3.45 -33.54 4.22
C PRO A 617 -4.76 -33.21 4.94
N PHE A 618 -5.34 -32.05 4.71
CA PHE A 618 -6.57 -31.62 5.37
C PHE A 618 -7.66 -31.26 4.35
N CYS A 619 -8.90 -31.60 4.67
CA CYS A 619 -10.08 -31.07 3.98
C CYS A 619 -10.95 -30.30 4.96
N MET A 620 -11.21 -29.03 4.67
CA MET A 620 -12.12 -28.19 5.44
C MET A 620 -13.47 -28.09 4.73
N HIS A 621 -14.49 -28.69 5.33
CA HIS A 621 -15.88 -28.56 4.88
C HIS A 621 -16.57 -27.42 5.63
N THR A 622 -16.95 -26.38 4.89
CA THR A 622 -17.65 -25.22 5.44
C THR A 622 -19.11 -25.23 4.98
N ARG A 623 -20.06 -25.30 5.91
CA ARG A 623 -21.49 -25.22 5.63
C ARG A 623 -22.18 -24.32 6.65
N GLU A 624 -22.83 -23.27 6.15
CA GLU A 624 -23.54 -22.28 6.97
C GLU A 624 -22.62 -21.74 8.09
N ALA A 625 -23.07 -21.77 9.33
CA ALA A 625 -22.34 -21.35 10.52
C ALA A 625 -21.55 -22.50 11.15
N THR A 626 -21.02 -23.47 10.40
CA THR A 626 -20.11 -24.50 10.95
C THR A 626 -18.99 -24.89 9.98
N ALA A 627 -17.82 -25.20 10.54
CA ALA A 627 -16.66 -25.69 9.81
C ALA A 627 -16.18 -27.02 10.42
N THR A 628 -15.93 -28.01 9.57
CA THR A 628 -15.42 -29.33 9.96
C THR A 628 -14.11 -29.62 9.22
N LEU A 629 -13.07 -30.00 9.95
CA LEU A 629 -11.76 -30.36 9.42
C LEU A 629 -11.60 -31.87 9.43
N TYR A 630 -11.33 -32.43 8.27
CA TYR A 630 -11.04 -33.84 8.05
C TYR A 630 -9.55 -34.03 7.79
N PHE A 631 -8.98 -35.08 8.38
CA PHE A 631 -7.60 -35.49 8.14
C PHE A 631 -7.43 -36.98 8.44
N ILE A 632 -6.34 -37.55 7.92
CA ILE A 632 -6.04 -38.97 8.06
C ILE A 632 -4.72 -39.12 8.80
N LEU A 633 -4.72 -39.98 9.82
CA LEU A 633 -3.50 -40.41 10.48
C LEU A 633 -3.20 -41.87 10.15
N GLU A 634 -1.93 -42.16 9.88
CA GLU A 634 -1.39 -43.51 9.79
C GLU A 634 -0.75 -43.89 11.13
N LEU A 635 -1.19 -45.00 11.71
CA LEU A 635 -0.70 -45.51 12.98
C LEU A 635 0.55 -46.37 12.81
N GLU A 636 1.25 -46.66 13.91
CA GLU A 636 2.44 -47.51 13.93
C GLU A 636 2.19 -48.94 13.41
N ASP A 637 0.95 -49.44 13.48
CA ASP A 637 0.52 -50.71 12.90
C ASP A 637 0.06 -50.62 11.42
N SER A 638 0.31 -49.48 10.77
CA SER A 638 -0.15 -49.12 9.41
C SER A 638 -1.67 -49.08 9.24
N ALA A 639 -2.44 -49.10 10.34
CA ALA A 639 -3.87 -48.82 10.25
C ALA A 639 -4.11 -47.32 10.03
N ARG A 640 -5.24 -47.02 9.37
CA ARG A 640 -5.63 -45.65 9.04
C ARG A 640 -6.84 -45.25 9.86
N ILE A 641 -6.77 -44.06 10.42
CA ILE A 641 -7.89 -43.43 11.08
C ILE A 641 -8.23 -42.13 10.36
N CYS A 642 -9.50 -41.99 9.99
CA CYS A 642 -10.04 -40.73 9.50
C CYS A 642 -10.64 -40.01 10.69
N LEU A 643 -10.16 -38.80 10.95
CA LEU A 643 -10.63 -37.95 12.04
C LEU A 643 -11.38 -36.76 11.46
N SER A 644 -12.46 -36.38 12.15
CA SER A 644 -13.15 -35.11 11.93
C SER A 644 -13.11 -34.30 13.21
N LEU A 645 -12.72 -33.03 13.08
CA LEU A 645 -12.73 -32.03 14.14
C LEU A 645 -13.73 -30.94 13.78
N ARG A 646 -14.59 -30.58 14.74
CA ARG A 646 -15.55 -29.49 14.61
C ARG A 646 -15.33 -28.53 15.77
N VAL A 647 -15.22 -27.23 15.47
CA VAL A 647 -15.28 -26.19 16.49
C VAL A 647 -16.74 -25.86 16.75
N ILE A 648 -17.15 -25.96 18.01
CA ILE A 648 -18.47 -25.56 18.50
C ILE A 648 -18.26 -24.25 19.23
N SER A 649 -18.82 -23.16 18.71
CA SER A 649 -18.83 -21.87 19.40
C SER A 649 -19.99 -21.87 20.39
N ASN A 650 -19.71 -21.92 21.69
CA ASN A 650 -20.75 -21.81 22.71
C ASN A 650 -21.48 -20.46 22.57
N SER A 651 -22.70 -20.47 22.02
CA SER A 651 -23.72 -19.53 22.49
C SER A 651 -24.34 -20.18 23.73
N GLU A 652 -24.41 -19.44 24.85
CA GLU A 652 -24.65 -19.99 26.19
C GLU A 652 -26.06 -20.58 26.43
N ASP A 653 -26.87 -20.94 25.42
CA ASP A 653 -28.26 -21.36 25.65
C ASP A 653 -28.81 -22.56 24.84
N GLU A 654 -28.03 -23.31 24.04
CA GLU A 654 -28.59 -24.39 23.17
C GLU A 654 -27.94 -25.78 23.26
N ASP A 655 -27.37 -26.15 24.42
CA ASP A 655 -26.58 -27.39 24.62
C ASP A 655 -27.30 -28.74 24.33
N HIS A 656 -28.63 -28.77 24.22
CA HIS A 656 -29.38 -30.01 23.99
C HIS A 656 -29.90 -30.23 22.56
N GLU A 657 -30.33 -29.17 21.85
CA GLU A 657 -30.75 -29.29 20.44
C GLU A 657 -29.55 -29.36 19.50
N GLU A 658 -28.48 -28.63 19.80
CA GLU A 658 -27.27 -28.59 18.98
C GLU A 658 -26.50 -29.92 19.03
N SER A 659 -26.46 -30.59 20.19
CA SER A 659 -25.87 -31.93 20.33
C SER A 659 -26.63 -32.99 19.52
N ALA A 660 -27.95 -32.84 19.37
CA ALA A 660 -28.77 -33.70 18.52
C ALA A 660 -28.58 -33.38 17.03
N ALA A 661 -28.46 -32.11 16.65
CA ALA A 661 -28.13 -31.68 15.29
C ALA A 661 -26.69 -32.09 14.88
N ILE A 662 -25.72 -32.04 15.81
CA ILE A 662 -24.35 -32.54 15.62
C ILE A 662 -24.37 -34.06 15.43
N ARG A 663 -25.09 -34.82 16.25
CA ARG A 663 -25.24 -36.27 16.06
C ARG A 663 -25.97 -36.61 14.75
N THR A 664 -26.94 -35.80 14.34
CA THR A 664 -27.69 -35.99 13.08
C THR A 664 -26.80 -35.67 11.87
N ALA A 665 -26.04 -34.58 11.88
CA ALA A 665 -25.07 -34.23 10.84
C ALA A 665 -23.88 -35.21 10.78
N VAL A 666 -23.39 -35.70 11.93
CA VAL A 666 -22.41 -36.79 12.02
C VAL A 666 -22.98 -38.07 11.44
N ASN A 667 -24.25 -38.39 11.71
CA ASN A 667 -24.95 -39.54 11.12
C ASN A 667 -25.17 -39.38 9.60
N GLU A 668 -25.51 -38.18 9.12
CA GLU A 668 -25.66 -37.87 7.69
C GLU A 668 -24.33 -37.87 6.92
N MET A 669 -23.22 -37.55 7.60
CA MET A 669 -21.86 -37.57 7.04
C MET A 669 -21.07 -38.83 7.40
N THR A 670 -21.68 -39.81 8.06
CA THR A 670 -21.02 -41.11 8.25
C THR A 670 -20.85 -41.82 6.90
N PRO A 671 -19.76 -42.59 6.70
CA PRO A 671 -19.62 -43.61 5.66
C PRO A 671 -20.87 -44.45 5.33
N LEU A 672 -21.79 -44.65 6.28
CA LEU A 672 -23.01 -45.38 6.00
C LEU A 672 -23.95 -44.62 5.03
N GLY A 673 -23.87 -43.28 5.01
CA GLY A 673 -24.53 -42.42 4.01
C GLY A 673 -23.69 -42.16 2.76
N LEU A 674 -22.37 -42.01 2.91
CA LEU A 674 -21.47 -41.56 1.83
C LEU A 674 -20.61 -42.67 1.16
N LEU A 675 -20.35 -43.79 1.83
CA LEU A 675 -19.42 -44.87 1.42
C LEU A 675 -20.12 -46.19 1.04
N LYS A 676 -21.28 -46.12 0.38
CA LYS A 676 -21.86 -47.32 -0.28
C LYS A 676 -20.98 -47.91 -1.40
N GLU A 677 -19.93 -47.22 -1.86
CA GLU A 677 -19.10 -47.67 -2.99
C GLU A 677 -17.60 -47.88 -2.75
N VAL A 678 -17.02 -47.64 -1.55
CA VAL A 678 -15.57 -47.84 -1.35
C VAL A 678 -15.29 -48.93 -0.31
N ARG A 679 -15.50 -50.19 -0.70
CA ARG A 679 -14.97 -51.34 0.04
C ARG A 679 -13.56 -51.67 -0.46
N ARG A 680 -12.53 -51.11 0.20
CA ARG A 680 -11.19 -51.76 0.28
C ARG A 680 -10.18 -51.19 1.29
N ALA A 681 -10.50 -50.18 2.10
CA ALA A 681 -9.64 -49.75 3.21
C ALA A 681 -10.33 -50.00 4.56
N LYS A 682 -9.66 -50.66 5.50
CA LYS A 682 -10.05 -50.67 6.91
C LYS A 682 -9.77 -49.28 7.48
N ILE A 683 -10.74 -48.38 7.39
CA ILE A 683 -10.73 -47.08 8.04
C ILE A 683 -11.48 -47.25 9.36
N ILE A 684 -10.83 -46.93 10.49
CA ILE A 684 -11.49 -46.87 11.80
C ILE A 684 -11.90 -45.42 12.03
N GLU A 685 -13.19 -45.19 12.24
CA GLU A 685 -13.75 -43.85 12.51
C GLU A 685 -13.78 -43.53 14.00
N SER A 686 -13.49 -42.28 14.35
CA SER A 686 -13.72 -41.76 15.69
C SER A 686 -13.89 -40.24 15.66
N VAL A 687 -14.84 -39.75 16.46
CA VAL A 687 -15.13 -38.32 16.63
C VAL A 687 -14.38 -37.81 17.87
N ALA A 688 -13.55 -36.79 17.71
CA ALA A 688 -12.92 -36.08 18.82
C ALA A 688 -13.56 -34.69 18.97
N TYR A 689 -13.82 -34.29 20.22
CA TYR A 689 -14.34 -32.97 20.55
C TYR A 689 -13.18 -32.15 21.14
N ALA A 690 -12.96 -30.93 20.64
CA ALA A 690 -12.10 -29.96 21.32
C ALA A 690 -12.98 -29.22 22.33
N PHE A 691 -12.93 -29.62 23.60
CA PHE A 691 -13.54 -28.87 24.70
C PHE A 691 -12.51 -27.92 25.32
N SER A 692 -12.98 -26.72 25.66
CA SER A 692 -12.23 -25.66 26.31
C SER A 692 -11.66 -26.06 27.67
N GLY A 693 -10.50 -25.50 27.99
CA GLY A 693 -9.98 -25.46 29.35
C GLY A 693 -8.77 -26.34 29.60
N ARG A 694 -7.59 -25.69 29.54
CA ARG A 694 -6.30 -26.13 30.10
C ARG A 694 -5.71 -27.41 29.48
N CYS A 695 -5.00 -27.24 28.38
CA CYS A 695 -3.84 -28.07 28.04
C CYS A 695 -2.90 -27.28 27.12
N PHE A 696 -2.04 -26.46 27.72
CA PHE A 696 -0.66 -26.20 27.30
C PHE A 696 0.19 -25.96 28.56
#